data_AF-A0A8I2ZC17-F1
#
_entry.id   AF-A0A8I2ZC17-F1
#
_cell.length_a   1.000
_cell.length_b   1.000
_cell.length_c   1.000
_cell.angle_alpha   90.00
_cell.angle_beta   90.00
_cell.angle_gamma   90.00
#
_symmetry.space_group_name_H-M   'P 1'
#
loop_
_entity.id
_entity.type
_entity.pdbx_description
1 polymer ?
#
loop_
_entity_poly.entity_id
_entity_poly.type
_entity_poly.pdbx_seq_one_letter_code
_entity_poly.pdbx_strand_id
1 'polypeptide(L)'
;MVAPQAIFRAVRNRDWLVVAITLAGLVFKLLIVFAVALVTPVTKPQLDSTFHNAGSFDANLPATAELRATVEGFQGRLECEPAQTTLNSVQQLQGSTTRLDVTVTAPSCRTTQSIMNDLLSSNASAVTPRVFMAFQGGDCGSTQANDDQRFVIMVGTITVDPASFPRNPNARDVPLRGALPQSAAVICRPTYDLGPVEVVKNGTDLLSIRRLNSTQPRTLNTIHPWDFAKAQFELYDEATLNGSVLATDKYYDNPDQVVIDSDGIIDVMMAMEVKANGVPQLGNLLDTATLDRLASAYWTQFSALLARNEIMAGARQQTVGRAVLVGERLLVRTVPVHLMAALLGIIVLVCLVAVDMVPRLGFLPRDPSTILDMATLLAHSRPLLQCLRGTGAADETTIHDRLEGSTYRLGVEPYEKTTSTCSGYFKILGGFPPPLDAPLYFQHTGHWKRPLSLQLWTRGAVIAVLGGIIASLEVALRASRRNQGIAGVSDIDYLHFLWTSGPALLLLGLALYHSAADFATRSLAPFAKLRGGGELSTTVGLDFLNKSKPRVIWSALRTGNPSVLITSITAFFASLVVIFSGALFTPVPVWDARNAVLQSVDFFANTTALPAGLDPDSLPPADSDAVLSSLILNANVSFPAFTFNDLNFPAMQLQGALPNDYRELQDIAIEATIPALRPNMQCRLYPQSEVSTNMTIDNLFINVDAEPCRVGNSGQQTSNAQFPAIPGASVPTALFGRATSRRDNRAQCSDFLYIWGQLDNPSSPSSTVSSVSAMGCNETLETVAALTTLRGPSLRIDPTIPPRVTGATATPNAVALPVLQYSRLANLTATGGNLLDPFFSALTSSDVAVPAAALGDTGLDTAGRVADAIVAQHKVIRAQNLNLNIRRSLSAQGNFPFAGNGVTIGTGGDTAAAQPRVAGVLRSVNKSGARRLEVDEIAARVLQAILGIVLLGCIVGLVLAIIGGLGIRGEGMVPRQGRSIASIAALLADGNVFGFLGRGAEWMKQEEIEADFKDGGLVVGFGLGWEVVRARRRGDGVRRYGSDLLGDEELEFGLKVVRAGGWQGGVEVGLGTMARVTRGQRGFVRTRS
;
A
#
# COMPACT_ATOMS: atom_id res chain seq x y z
N MET A 1 -26.61 -37.66 13.28
CA MET A 1 -26.41 -37.48 14.74
C MET A 1 -25.49 -36.28 14.93
N VAL A 2 -25.63 -35.53 16.03
CA VAL A 2 -24.65 -34.49 16.37
C VAL A 2 -23.36 -35.21 16.81
N ALA A 3 -22.18 -34.75 16.37
CA ALA A 3 -20.90 -35.42 16.59
C ALA A 3 -20.65 -35.91 18.06
N PRO A 4 -21.00 -35.16 19.12
CA PRO A 4 -20.80 -35.62 20.51
C PRO A 4 -21.63 -36.85 20.88
N GLN A 5 -22.87 -36.94 20.38
CA GLN A 5 -23.73 -38.10 20.63
C GLN A 5 -23.23 -39.35 19.92
N ALA A 6 -22.62 -39.20 18.74
CA ALA A 6 -22.00 -40.30 18.02
C ALA A 6 -20.79 -40.85 18.78
N ILE A 7 -19.93 -39.96 19.31
CA ILE A 7 -18.79 -40.34 20.15
C ILE A 7 -19.26 -41.11 21.39
N PHE A 8 -20.25 -40.59 22.13
CA PHE A 8 -20.76 -41.26 23.33
C PHE A 8 -21.33 -42.67 23.04
N ARG A 9 -22.10 -42.81 21.95
CA ARG A 9 -22.65 -44.11 21.54
C ARG A 9 -21.55 -45.07 21.08
N ALA A 10 -20.58 -44.60 20.31
CA ALA A 10 -19.48 -45.42 19.83
C ALA A 10 -18.58 -45.89 20.99
N VAL A 11 -18.30 -45.03 21.97
CA VAL A 11 -17.60 -45.42 23.21
C VAL A 11 -18.39 -46.49 23.97
N ARG A 12 -19.71 -46.31 24.14
CA ARG A 12 -20.57 -47.31 24.78
C ARG A 12 -20.55 -48.66 24.05
N ASN A 13 -20.47 -48.65 22.72
CA ASN A 13 -20.42 -49.84 21.87
C ASN A 13 -19.01 -50.40 21.67
N ARG A 14 -17.97 -49.77 22.24
CA ARG A 14 -16.54 -50.11 22.04
C ARG A 14 -16.07 -50.01 20.57
N ASP A 15 -16.71 -49.16 19.77
CA ASP A 15 -16.34 -48.89 18.38
C ASP A 15 -15.27 -47.78 18.29
N TRP A 16 -14.02 -48.15 18.59
CA TRP A 16 -12.90 -47.20 18.65
C TRP A 16 -12.60 -46.51 17.30
N LEU A 17 -12.85 -47.18 16.17
CA LEU A 17 -12.65 -46.61 14.83
C LEU A 17 -13.60 -45.42 14.59
N VAL A 18 -14.88 -45.56 14.97
CA VAL A 18 -15.89 -44.51 14.81
C VAL A 18 -15.58 -43.35 15.75
N VAL A 19 -15.16 -43.63 16.99
CA VAL A 19 -14.72 -42.61 17.95
C VAL A 19 -13.54 -41.80 17.38
N ALA A 20 -12.50 -42.47 16.88
CA ALA A 20 -11.30 -41.80 16.37
C ALA A 20 -11.61 -40.86 15.20
N ILE A 21 -12.39 -41.33 14.21
CA ILE A 21 -12.71 -40.53 13.01
C ILE A 21 -13.63 -39.35 13.35
N THR A 22 -14.64 -39.57 14.20
CA THR A 22 -15.58 -38.50 14.58
C THR A 22 -14.93 -37.44 15.46
N LEU A 23 -14.04 -37.84 16.37
CA LEU A 23 -13.26 -36.95 17.22
C LEU A 23 -12.24 -36.16 16.40
N ALA A 24 -11.50 -36.80 15.50
CA ALA A 24 -10.57 -36.13 14.59
C ALA A 24 -11.27 -35.06 13.73
N GLY A 25 -12.43 -35.36 13.17
CA GLY A 25 -13.21 -34.40 12.38
C GLY A 25 -13.76 -33.22 13.19
N LEU A 26 -14.07 -33.42 14.48
CA LEU A 26 -14.49 -32.35 15.38
C LEU A 26 -13.31 -31.45 15.79
N VAL A 27 -12.19 -32.07 16.15
CA VAL A 27 -10.94 -31.37 16.51
C VAL A 27 -10.43 -30.54 15.33
N PHE A 28 -10.47 -31.06 14.11
CA PHE A 28 -10.07 -30.32 12.91
C PHE A 28 -10.91 -29.06 12.69
N LYS A 29 -12.24 -29.14 12.89
CA LYS A 29 -13.13 -27.98 12.76
C LYS A 29 -12.89 -26.94 13.84
N LEU A 30 -12.63 -27.35 15.08
CA LEU A 30 -12.27 -26.44 16.17
C LEU A 30 -10.91 -25.78 15.93
N LEU A 31 -9.96 -26.53 15.39
CA LEU A 31 -8.63 -26.04 15.04
C LEU A 31 -8.71 -24.95 13.98
N ILE A 32 -9.52 -25.10 12.93
CA ILE A 32 -9.74 -24.04 11.92
C ILE A 32 -10.25 -22.76 12.59
N VAL A 33 -11.15 -22.87 13.57
CA VAL A 33 -11.69 -21.70 14.29
C VAL A 33 -10.59 -20.99 15.10
N PHE A 34 -9.77 -21.71 15.86
CA PHE A 34 -8.70 -21.11 16.66
C PHE A 34 -7.49 -20.66 15.84
N ALA A 35 -7.25 -21.32 14.70
CA ALA A 35 -6.19 -20.99 13.76
C ALA A 35 -6.31 -19.58 13.22
N VAL A 36 -7.52 -19.17 12.82
CA VAL A 36 -7.71 -17.85 12.23
C VAL A 36 -7.74 -16.74 13.30
N ALA A 37 -8.10 -17.05 14.54
CA ALA A 37 -8.10 -16.09 15.65
C ALA A 37 -6.69 -15.70 16.15
N LEU A 38 -5.63 -16.46 15.80
CA LEU A 38 -4.29 -16.28 16.36
C LEU A 38 -3.26 -15.65 15.40
N VAL A 39 -3.71 -15.20 14.22
CA VAL A 39 -2.88 -14.52 13.22
C VAL A 39 -3.03 -13.01 13.40
N THR A 40 -2.15 -12.38 14.18
CA THR A 40 -2.14 -10.91 14.38
C THR A 40 -0.77 -10.30 14.07
N PRO A 41 -0.69 -9.12 13.44
CA PRO A 41 0.57 -8.46 13.11
C PRO A 41 1.17 -7.75 14.33
N VAL A 42 2.48 -7.93 14.55
CA VAL A 42 3.28 -7.37 15.66
C VAL A 42 4.36 -6.43 15.11
N THR A 43 4.59 -5.28 15.76
CA THR A 43 5.65 -4.30 15.41
C THR A 43 6.58 -4.00 16.60
N LYS A 44 7.86 -3.71 16.32
CA LYS A 44 8.92 -3.33 17.30
C LYS A 44 9.47 -1.93 16.96
N PRO A 45 9.88 -1.10 17.95
CA PRO A 45 10.40 0.25 17.71
C PRO A 45 11.94 0.30 17.69
N GLN A 46 12.56 1.19 16.89
CA GLN A 46 13.90 1.70 17.22
C GLN A 46 14.35 3.02 16.54
N LEU A 47 14.82 3.90 17.44
CA LEU A 47 15.82 4.98 17.51
C LEU A 47 16.60 5.61 16.31
N ASP A 48 16.94 6.89 16.61
CA ASP A 48 17.34 8.07 15.82
C ASP A 48 18.82 8.29 15.41
N SER A 49 18.97 9.13 14.36
CA SER A 49 19.85 10.34 14.18
C SER A 49 21.21 10.36 13.41
N THR A 50 21.31 11.42 12.57
CA THR A 50 22.43 12.35 12.18
C THR A 50 23.43 12.09 11.02
N PHE A 51 23.92 13.20 10.41
CA PHE A 51 24.29 13.50 9.00
C PHE A 51 25.81 13.56 8.62
N HIS A 52 26.16 13.28 7.33
CA HIS A 52 27.51 13.36 6.69
C HIS A 52 27.54 13.05 5.14
N ASN A 53 27.64 13.93 4.14
CA ASN A 53 27.51 13.54 2.69
C ASN A 53 28.29 12.29 2.15
N ALA A 54 27.63 11.48 1.29
CA ALA A 54 28.21 10.30 0.63
C ALA A 54 27.54 9.95 -0.72
N GLY A 55 28.07 8.95 -1.44
CA GLY A 55 27.57 8.51 -2.75
C GLY A 55 26.11 8.04 -2.76
N SER A 56 25.37 8.38 -3.83
CA SER A 56 23.96 7.99 -4.00
C SER A 56 23.83 6.52 -4.39
N PHE A 57 22.89 5.80 -3.77
CA PHE A 57 22.51 4.45 -4.14
C PHE A 57 20.99 4.36 -4.27
N ASP A 58 20.56 3.52 -5.20
CA ASP A 58 19.16 3.29 -5.53
C ASP A 58 18.84 1.80 -5.37
N ALA A 59 17.65 1.49 -4.85
CA ALA A 59 17.18 0.14 -4.61
C ALA A 59 15.70 0.05 -4.96
N ASN A 60 15.29 -1.04 -5.61
CA ASN A 60 13.89 -1.33 -5.94
C ASN A 60 13.09 -1.70 -4.67
N LEU A 61 12.93 -0.76 -3.75
CA LEU A 61 12.24 -0.91 -2.48
C LEU A 61 11.24 0.24 -2.28
N PRO A 62 10.13 0.02 -1.56
CA PRO A 62 9.13 1.05 -1.32
C PRO A 62 9.73 2.27 -0.60
N ALA A 63 9.22 3.47 -0.89
CA ALA A 63 9.76 4.75 -0.40
C ALA A 63 9.73 4.93 1.13
N THR A 64 9.14 3.99 1.88
CA THR A 64 9.11 3.94 3.35
C THR A 64 10.21 3.05 3.96
N ALA A 65 11.05 2.44 3.11
CA ALA A 65 12.15 1.58 3.55
C ALA A 65 13.36 2.43 3.95
N GLU A 66 13.81 2.26 5.19
CA GLU A 66 15.08 2.83 5.64
C GLU A 66 16.24 1.96 5.12
N LEU A 67 16.98 2.48 4.15
CA LEU A 67 18.15 1.85 3.56
C LEU A 67 19.41 2.30 4.29
N ARG A 68 20.17 1.36 4.82
CA ARG A 68 21.51 1.59 5.40
C ARG A 68 22.56 0.96 4.51
N ALA A 69 23.48 1.74 3.96
CA ALA A 69 24.57 1.22 3.15
C ALA A 69 25.89 1.90 3.51
N THR A 70 26.99 1.17 3.38
CA THR A 70 28.33 1.75 3.48
C THR A 70 28.84 2.07 2.08
N VAL A 71 29.21 3.33 1.87
CA VAL A 71 29.71 3.85 0.59
C VAL A 71 30.98 4.66 0.84
N GLU A 72 31.76 4.91 -0.22
CA GLU A 72 32.91 5.81 -0.13
C GLU A 72 32.41 7.26 -0.10
N GLY A 73 32.89 8.04 0.87
CA GLY A 73 32.58 9.46 1.02
C GLY A 73 33.85 10.30 0.92
N PHE A 74 33.65 11.55 0.47
CA PHE A 74 34.69 12.56 0.33
C PHE A 74 34.52 13.62 1.43
N GLN A 75 35.62 14.02 2.06
CA GLN A 75 35.63 15.14 3.00
C GLN A 75 36.88 16.00 2.76
N GLY A 76 36.69 17.30 2.50
CA GLY A 76 37.77 18.28 2.58
C GLY A 76 38.01 18.72 4.03
N ARG A 77 39.25 19.01 4.36
CA ARG A 77 39.70 19.53 5.66
C ARG A 77 40.67 20.67 5.48
N LEU A 78 40.76 21.51 6.51
CA LEU A 78 41.77 22.54 6.64
C LEU A 78 42.58 22.27 7.89
N GLU A 79 43.90 22.36 7.76
CA GLU A 79 44.83 22.41 8.88
C GLU A 79 45.32 23.85 9.00
N CYS A 80 44.75 24.61 9.92
CA CYS A 80 45.02 26.03 10.10
C CYS A 80 46.00 26.29 11.26
N GLU A 81 46.92 27.23 11.04
CA GLU A 81 47.81 27.79 12.05
C GLU A 81 47.50 29.27 12.27
N PRO A 82 47.50 29.77 13.53
CA PRO A 82 47.32 31.18 13.81
C PRO A 82 48.52 31.99 13.30
N ALA A 83 48.24 33.13 12.68
CA ALA A 83 49.24 33.98 12.05
C ALA A 83 49.12 35.45 12.50
N GLN A 84 50.27 36.13 12.57
CA GLN A 84 50.34 37.57 12.85
C GLN A 84 50.41 38.34 11.53
N THR A 85 49.71 39.47 11.44
CA THR A 85 49.71 40.34 10.25
C THR A 85 50.41 41.66 10.54
N THR A 86 51.24 42.10 9.60
CA THR A 86 51.94 43.39 9.65
C THR A 86 51.69 44.16 8.37
N LEU A 87 51.18 45.39 8.48
CA LEU A 87 50.93 46.27 7.35
C LEU A 87 52.25 46.79 6.76
N ASN A 88 52.49 46.57 5.46
CA ASN A 88 53.68 47.05 4.76
C ASN A 88 53.43 48.42 4.13
N SER A 89 52.36 48.56 3.35
CA SER A 89 52.00 49.79 2.65
C SER A 89 50.50 49.88 2.38
N VAL A 90 49.99 51.11 2.31
CA VAL A 90 48.65 51.44 1.82
C VAL A 90 48.83 52.41 0.66
N GLN A 91 48.30 52.09 -0.51
CA GLN A 91 48.41 52.92 -1.71
C GLN A 91 47.04 53.12 -2.35
N GLN A 92 46.78 54.27 -2.96
CA GLN A 92 45.59 54.52 -3.76
C GLN A 92 45.95 54.38 -5.24
N LEU A 93 45.32 53.44 -5.95
CA LEU A 93 45.67 53.12 -7.33
C LEU A 93 45.02 54.09 -8.32
N GLN A 94 43.69 54.21 -8.31
CA GLN A 94 42.94 55.13 -9.17
C GLN A 94 41.53 55.33 -8.59
N GLY A 95 41.03 56.56 -8.53
CA GLY A 95 39.69 56.83 -8.00
C GLY A 95 39.58 56.44 -6.52
N SER A 96 38.65 55.57 -6.15
CA SER A 96 38.46 55.10 -4.77
C SER A 96 39.21 53.80 -4.41
N THR A 97 39.84 53.15 -5.39
CA THR A 97 40.50 51.86 -5.16
C THR A 97 41.81 52.03 -4.40
N THR A 98 41.91 51.34 -3.26
CA THR A 98 43.10 51.27 -2.41
C THR A 98 43.69 49.86 -2.43
N ARG A 99 45.01 49.79 -2.37
CA ARG A 99 45.82 48.58 -2.29
C ARG A 99 46.45 48.52 -0.91
N LEU A 100 46.24 47.42 -0.19
CA LEU A 100 46.84 47.13 1.09
C LEU A 100 47.83 45.98 0.91
N ASP A 101 49.13 46.25 1.09
CA ASP A 101 50.13 45.20 1.13
C ASP A 101 50.37 44.81 2.59
N VAL A 102 50.10 43.54 2.92
CA VAL A 102 50.18 43.01 4.29
C VAL A 102 51.09 41.78 4.28
N THR A 103 52.06 41.72 5.20
CA THR A 103 52.82 40.49 5.44
C THR A 103 52.11 39.67 6.51
N VAL A 104 51.85 38.40 6.22
CA VAL A 104 51.27 37.44 7.15
C VAL A 104 52.34 36.42 7.54
N THR A 105 52.58 36.27 8.85
CA THR A 105 53.63 35.43 9.42
C THR A 105 53.05 34.40 10.39
N ALA A 106 53.23 33.13 10.08
CA ALA A 106 52.97 31.97 10.95
C ALA A 106 54.28 31.22 11.24
N PRO A 107 54.33 30.32 12.23
CA PRO A 107 55.53 29.54 12.54
C PRO A 107 56.08 28.75 11.34
N SER A 108 55.18 28.24 10.47
CA SER A 108 55.52 27.42 9.32
C SER A 108 55.65 28.18 7.99
N CYS A 109 55.20 29.44 7.92
CA CYS A 109 55.04 30.16 6.66
C CYS A 109 55.09 31.68 6.81
N ARG A 110 55.72 32.36 5.84
CA ARG A 110 55.67 33.82 5.69
C ARG A 110 55.31 34.17 4.26
N THR A 111 54.22 34.91 4.07
CA THR A 111 53.75 35.35 2.75
C THR A 111 53.30 36.80 2.79
N THR A 112 53.40 37.49 1.65
CA THR A 112 52.91 38.85 1.46
C THR A 112 51.65 38.84 0.61
N GLN A 113 50.58 39.47 1.10
CA GLN A 113 49.29 39.56 0.43
C GLN A 113 49.03 41.00 -0.02
N SER A 114 48.34 41.14 -1.14
CA SER A 114 47.93 42.42 -1.72
C SER A 114 46.42 42.43 -1.84
N ILE A 115 45.76 43.24 -1.02
CA ILE A 115 44.30 43.35 -0.96
C ILE A 115 43.87 44.59 -1.73
N MET A 116 42.91 44.45 -2.65
CA MET A 116 42.28 45.57 -3.34
C MET A 116 40.98 45.91 -2.63
N ASN A 117 40.76 47.19 -2.39
CA ASN A 117 39.67 47.68 -1.56
C ASN A 117 39.08 48.97 -2.13
N ASP A 118 37.81 48.94 -2.50
CA ASP A 118 37.13 50.08 -3.13
C ASP A 118 36.37 50.97 -2.13
N LEU A 119 36.05 50.43 -0.95
CA LEU A 119 35.22 51.10 0.07
C LEU A 119 36.05 51.82 1.14
N LEU A 120 37.34 51.52 1.21
CA LEU A 120 38.27 52.09 2.18
C LEU A 120 38.69 53.53 1.89
N SER A 121 38.31 54.15 0.77
CA SER A 121 38.57 55.57 0.48
C SER A 121 37.35 56.48 0.64
N SER A 122 36.22 55.96 1.14
CA SER A 122 34.95 56.70 1.23
C SER A 122 35.04 57.95 2.12
N ASN A 123 34.21 58.97 1.83
CA ASN A 123 34.10 60.26 2.53
C ASN A 123 33.58 60.16 3.99
N ALA A 124 33.63 58.98 4.61
CA ALA A 124 33.25 58.78 5.99
C ALA A 124 34.25 59.49 6.93
N SER A 125 33.74 60.07 8.02
CA SER A 125 34.53 60.82 9.01
C SER A 125 35.68 59.97 9.58
N ALA A 126 36.79 60.62 9.95
CA ALA A 126 38.04 60.00 10.42
C ALA A 126 37.92 59.07 11.66
N VAL A 127 36.73 58.99 12.24
CA VAL A 127 36.40 58.26 13.48
C VAL A 127 35.70 56.93 13.17
N THR A 128 35.28 56.68 11.92
CA THR A 128 34.63 55.43 11.54
C THR A 128 35.65 54.29 11.40
N PRO A 129 35.56 53.21 12.20
CA PRO A 129 36.41 52.03 12.04
C PRO A 129 36.15 51.38 10.68
N ARG A 130 37.25 51.09 9.95
CA ARG A 130 37.20 50.41 8.66
C ARG A 130 37.72 49.00 8.84
N VAL A 131 37.00 47.99 8.37
CA VAL A 131 37.37 46.58 8.48
C VAL A 131 37.57 46.02 7.09
N PHE A 132 38.69 45.36 6.85
CA PHE A 132 38.87 44.53 5.67
C PHE A 132 38.80 43.06 6.06
N MET A 133 38.27 42.24 5.16
CA MET A 133 38.26 40.79 5.26
C MET A 133 38.70 40.19 3.93
N ALA A 134 39.64 39.24 3.97
CA ALA A 134 40.17 38.63 2.77
C ALA A 134 40.49 37.15 2.98
N PHE A 135 40.21 36.36 1.96
CA PHE A 135 40.50 34.95 1.79
C PHE A 135 41.27 34.79 0.47
N GLN A 136 42.60 34.71 0.57
CA GLN A 136 43.48 34.68 -0.61
C GLN A 136 44.40 33.45 -0.60
N GLY A 137 44.95 33.11 -1.76
CA GLY A 137 46.06 32.16 -1.86
C GLY A 137 47.39 32.82 -1.46
N GLY A 138 48.25 32.11 -0.74
CA GLY A 138 49.58 32.56 -0.37
C GLY A 138 50.64 31.51 -0.64
N ASP A 139 51.82 31.96 -1.05
CA ASP A 139 52.97 31.11 -1.29
C ASP A 139 53.92 31.19 -0.08
N CYS A 140 54.14 30.05 0.57
CA CYS A 140 55.01 29.93 1.73
C CYS A 140 56.45 29.53 1.38
N GLY A 141 56.70 29.18 0.12
CA GLY A 141 57.98 28.71 -0.39
C GLY A 141 58.70 29.77 -1.23
N SER A 142 59.96 29.49 -1.58
CA SER A 142 60.67 30.23 -2.63
C SER A 142 60.28 29.77 -4.04
N THR A 143 59.44 28.75 -4.15
CA THR A 143 59.01 28.06 -5.36
C THR A 143 57.49 28.05 -5.42
N GLN A 144 56.89 28.40 -6.57
CA GLN A 144 55.44 28.34 -6.83
C GLN A 144 54.90 26.89 -6.94
N ALA A 145 55.47 25.94 -6.18
CA ALA A 145 55.05 24.55 -6.17
C ALA A 145 53.72 24.40 -5.41
N ASN A 146 52.84 23.52 -5.88
CA ASN A 146 51.52 23.29 -5.28
C ASN A 146 51.57 22.90 -3.79
N ASP A 147 52.65 22.27 -3.31
CA ASP A 147 52.85 21.87 -1.91
C ASP A 147 53.14 23.05 -0.96
N ASP A 148 53.65 24.16 -1.49
CA ASP A 148 54.02 25.35 -0.71
C ASP A 148 52.86 26.37 -0.60
N GLN A 149 51.78 26.14 -1.35
CA GLN A 149 50.63 27.02 -1.39
C GLN A 149 49.71 26.82 -0.17
N ARG A 150 49.19 27.91 0.37
CA ARG A 150 48.28 27.93 1.54
C ARG A 150 47.13 28.90 1.31
N PHE A 151 46.03 28.68 2.01
CA PHE A 151 45.03 29.71 2.19
C PHE A 151 45.45 30.69 3.26
N VAL A 152 45.21 31.97 3.01
CA VAL A 152 45.46 33.05 3.96
C VAL A 152 44.14 33.76 4.18
N ILE A 153 43.55 33.53 5.35
CA ILE A 153 42.34 34.22 5.78
C ILE A 153 42.75 35.29 6.77
N MET A 154 42.31 36.53 6.55
CA MET A 154 42.66 37.65 7.40
C MET A 154 41.49 38.61 7.56
N VAL A 155 41.33 39.11 8.78
CA VAL A 155 40.39 40.16 9.14
C VAL A 155 41.14 41.21 9.94
N GLY A 156 40.97 42.48 9.59
CA GLY A 156 41.68 43.56 10.26
C GLY A 156 40.92 44.87 10.23
N THR A 157 41.13 45.66 11.29
CA THR A 157 40.68 47.05 11.35
C THR A 157 41.81 47.94 10.86
N ILE A 158 41.51 48.84 9.92
CA ILE A 158 42.47 49.80 9.36
C ILE A 158 42.04 51.23 9.69
N THR A 159 43.00 52.06 10.07
CA THR A 159 42.83 53.51 10.17
C THR A 159 43.70 54.17 9.11
N VAL A 160 43.10 55.04 8.30
CA VAL A 160 43.81 55.79 7.25
C VAL A 160 43.70 57.27 7.58
N ASP A 161 44.85 57.96 7.57
CA ASP A 161 44.91 59.39 7.83
C ASP A 161 44.20 60.15 6.68
N PRO A 162 43.09 60.85 6.95
CA PRO A 162 42.34 61.57 5.92
C PRO A 162 43.17 62.67 5.25
N ALA A 163 44.23 63.18 5.90
CA ALA A 163 45.12 64.17 5.31
C ALA A 163 46.04 63.60 4.21
N SER A 164 46.15 62.26 4.13
CA SER A 164 46.99 61.58 3.13
C SER A 164 46.29 61.37 1.79
N PHE A 165 44.97 61.59 1.69
CA PHE A 165 44.25 61.48 0.43
C PHE A 165 44.62 62.62 -0.55
N PRO A 166 44.87 62.31 -1.82
CA PRO A 166 45.20 63.29 -2.84
C PRO A 166 43.99 64.18 -3.12
N ARG A 167 44.21 65.51 -3.17
CA ARG A 167 43.17 66.48 -3.60
C ARG A 167 42.83 66.38 -5.09
N ASN A 168 43.68 65.72 -5.88
CA ASN A 168 43.47 65.51 -7.31
C ASN A 168 42.83 64.14 -7.55
N PRO A 169 41.60 64.05 -8.09
CA PRO A 169 40.90 62.78 -8.33
C PRO A 169 41.55 61.90 -9.41
N ASN A 170 42.47 62.45 -10.21
CA ASN A 170 43.20 61.72 -11.25
C ASN A 170 44.59 61.23 -10.80
N ALA A 171 44.97 61.46 -9.54
CA ALA A 171 46.23 60.96 -9.01
C ALA A 171 46.21 59.42 -8.96
N ARG A 172 47.32 58.80 -9.38
CA ARG A 172 47.51 57.36 -9.37
C ARG A 172 48.67 56.98 -8.46
N ASP A 173 48.59 55.79 -7.89
CA ASP A 173 49.62 55.17 -7.03
C ASP A 173 50.10 56.08 -5.88
N VAL A 174 49.17 56.70 -5.15
CA VAL A 174 49.49 57.62 -4.05
C VAL A 174 49.63 56.86 -2.73
N PRO A 175 50.79 56.91 -2.04
CA PRO A 175 50.95 56.25 -0.74
C PRO A 175 50.16 56.97 0.35
N LEU A 176 49.32 56.22 1.06
CA LEU A 176 48.51 56.69 2.18
C LEU A 176 49.18 56.33 3.51
N ARG A 177 49.00 57.18 4.52
CA ARG A 177 49.43 56.87 5.89
C ARG A 177 48.32 56.12 6.58
N GLY A 178 48.54 54.85 6.90
CA GLY A 178 47.58 54.03 7.63
C GLY A 178 48.23 53.15 8.69
N ALA A 179 47.43 52.72 9.66
CA ALA A 179 47.83 51.77 10.70
C ALA A 179 46.81 50.64 10.80
N LEU A 180 47.29 49.48 11.27
CA LEU A 180 46.50 48.26 11.47
C LEU A 180 46.37 47.97 12.97
N PRO A 181 45.45 48.64 13.70
CA PRO A 181 45.33 48.54 15.16
C PRO A 181 44.94 47.15 15.68
N GLN A 182 44.03 46.45 15.01
CA GLN A 182 43.65 45.08 15.38
C GLN A 182 43.55 44.22 14.14
N SER A 183 44.04 42.99 14.24
CA SER A 183 44.03 42.04 13.15
C SER A 183 44.09 40.60 13.67
N ALA A 184 43.47 39.69 12.92
CA ALA A 184 43.58 38.26 13.09
C ALA A 184 43.76 37.61 11.72
N ALA A 185 44.66 36.64 11.65
CA ALA A 185 44.84 35.84 10.44
C ALA A 185 45.12 34.38 10.79
N VAL A 186 44.76 33.52 9.86
CA VAL A 186 45.09 32.10 9.89
C VAL A 186 45.66 31.69 8.53
N ILE A 187 46.71 30.87 8.56
CA ILE A 187 47.26 30.24 7.36
C ILE A 187 46.84 28.78 7.39
N CYS A 188 46.10 28.34 6.36
CA CYS A 188 45.51 27.01 6.32
C CYS A 188 46.05 26.17 5.16
N ARG A 189 46.38 24.90 5.45
CA ARG A 189 46.72 23.90 4.44
C ARG A 189 45.46 23.09 4.07
N PRO A 190 45.02 23.10 2.80
CA PRO A 190 43.93 22.23 2.35
C PRO A 190 44.38 20.79 2.26
N THR A 191 43.57 19.90 2.83
CA THR A 191 43.70 18.45 2.72
C THR A 191 42.33 17.83 2.39
N TYR A 192 42.32 16.60 1.89
CA TYR A 192 41.08 15.85 1.70
C TYR A 192 41.32 14.38 1.98
N ASP A 193 40.27 13.66 2.35
CA ASP A 193 40.36 12.23 2.58
C ASP A 193 39.11 11.46 2.14
N LEU A 194 39.35 10.36 1.43
CA LEU A 194 38.34 9.38 1.02
C LEU A 194 38.24 8.29 2.08
N GLY A 195 37.03 7.98 2.52
CA GLY A 195 36.80 6.95 3.53
C GLY A 195 35.41 6.33 3.50
N PRO A 196 35.20 5.19 4.17
CA PRO A 196 33.91 4.54 4.27
C PRO A 196 32.96 5.37 5.15
N VAL A 197 31.75 5.55 4.63
CA VAL A 197 30.70 6.36 5.19
C VAL A 197 29.39 5.54 5.17
N GLU A 198 28.77 5.38 6.33
CA GLU A 198 27.50 4.71 6.54
C GLU A 198 26.34 5.68 6.26
N VAL A 199 25.65 5.52 5.14
CA VAL A 199 24.49 6.33 4.76
C VAL A 199 23.20 5.63 5.13
N VAL A 200 22.29 6.40 5.71
CA VAL A 200 20.92 6.02 6.02
C VAL A 200 19.98 6.90 5.19
N LYS A 201 19.11 6.27 4.39
CA LYS A 201 18.19 6.93 3.45
C LYS A 201 16.78 6.35 3.59
N ASN A 202 15.74 7.14 3.41
CA ASN A 202 14.35 6.69 3.28
C ASN A 202 13.79 7.11 1.92
N GLY A 203 13.59 6.16 1.00
CA GLY A 203 13.18 6.47 -0.37
C GLY A 203 14.17 7.42 -1.08
N THR A 204 13.79 8.67 -1.29
CA THR A 204 14.62 9.75 -1.86
C THR A 204 15.40 10.54 -0.80
N ASP A 205 14.95 10.51 0.45
CA ASP A 205 15.42 11.42 1.49
C ASP A 205 16.60 10.83 2.26
N LEU A 206 17.66 11.62 2.36
CA LEU A 206 18.85 11.28 3.11
C LEU A 206 18.62 11.59 4.60
N LEU A 207 18.52 10.55 5.44
CA LEU A 207 18.19 10.68 6.86
C LEU A 207 19.41 11.01 7.71
N SER A 208 20.49 10.29 7.44
CA SER A 208 21.64 10.27 8.29
C SER A 208 22.80 9.76 7.47
N ILE A 209 23.97 10.22 7.79
CA ILE A 209 25.15 9.59 7.27
C ILE A 209 26.20 9.68 8.36
N ARG A 210 27.05 8.67 8.53
CA ARG A 210 28.06 8.57 9.58
C ARG A 210 29.38 8.09 9.02
N ARG A 211 30.46 8.82 9.28
CA ARG A 211 31.80 8.33 8.91
C ARG A 211 32.19 7.15 9.80
N LEU A 212 32.67 6.07 9.18
CA LEU A 212 33.27 4.97 9.90
C LEU A 212 34.75 5.28 10.09
N ASN A 213 35.29 5.05 11.29
CA ASN A 213 36.71 5.24 11.58
C ASN A 213 37.53 4.27 10.72
N SER A 214 37.99 4.74 9.56
CA SER A 214 39.01 4.06 8.76
C SER A 214 40.37 4.34 9.37
N THR A 215 41.20 3.31 9.46
CA THR A 215 42.55 3.40 10.01
C THR A 215 43.57 4.02 9.04
N GLN A 216 43.19 4.32 7.79
CA GLN A 216 44.05 5.02 6.82
C GLN A 216 43.25 6.04 5.97
N PRO A 217 43.64 7.33 5.99
CA PRO A 217 43.10 8.32 5.06
C PRO A 217 43.65 8.05 3.65
N ARG A 218 42.75 7.91 2.67
CA ARG A 218 43.11 7.65 1.27
C ARG A 218 42.96 8.93 0.45
N THR A 219 43.95 9.26 -0.36
CA THR A 219 43.92 10.37 -1.33
C THR A 219 44.02 9.83 -2.76
N LEU A 220 43.71 10.67 -3.75
CA LEU A 220 43.87 10.33 -5.18
C LEU A 220 45.27 10.74 -5.63
N ASN A 221 45.99 9.86 -6.32
CA ASN A 221 47.36 10.13 -6.77
C ASN A 221 47.44 11.18 -7.88
N THR A 222 46.33 11.45 -8.58
CA THR A 222 46.27 12.35 -9.75
C THR A 222 45.81 13.77 -9.43
N ILE A 223 45.16 13.99 -8.28
CA ILE A 223 44.58 15.28 -7.91
C ILE A 223 45.23 15.76 -6.61
N HIS A 224 45.97 16.86 -6.70
CA HIS A 224 46.60 17.49 -5.56
C HIS A 224 45.55 18.30 -4.75
N PRO A 225 45.62 18.37 -3.41
CA PRO A 225 44.66 19.17 -2.63
C PRO A 225 44.57 20.64 -3.05
N TRP A 226 45.68 21.21 -3.52
CA TRP A 226 45.71 22.59 -4.05
C TRP A 226 44.96 22.77 -5.38
N ASP A 227 44.72 21.70 -6.16
CA ASP A 227 43.96 21.82 -7.40
C ASP A 227 42.50 22.23 -7.13
N PHE A 228 41.93 21.76 -6.01
CA PHE A 228 40.62 22.21 -5.53
C PHE A 228 40.63 23.70 -5.14
N ALA A 229 41.71 24.15 -4.49
CA ALA A 229 41.88 25.54 -4.08
C ALA A 229 41.99 26.46 -5.30
N LYS A 230 42.75 26.03 -6.31
CA LYS A 230 42.89 26.74 -7.57
C LYS A 230 41.55 26.85 -8.31
N ALA A 231 40.79 25.76 -8.40
CA ALA A 231 39.47 25.77 -9.00
C ALA A 231 38.50 26.73 -8.28
N GLN A 232 38.59 26.84 -6.94
CA GLN A 232 37.83 27.86 -6.20
C GLN A 232 38.19 29.26 -6.69
N PHE A 233 39.47 29.63 -6.69
CA PHE A 233 39.87 30.98 -7.09
C PHE A 233 39.51 31.29 -8.55
N GLU A 234 39.64 30.32 -9.46
CA GLU A 234 39.21 30.48 -10.87
C GLU A 234 37.70 30.70 -11.00
N LEU A 235 36.88 30.01 -10.19
CA LEU A 235 35.42 30.21 -10.17
C LEU A 235 35.04 31.64 -9.71
N TYR A 236 35.73 32.18 -8.70
CA TYR A 236 35.43 33.51 -8.16
C TYR A 236 36.05 34.67 -8.95
N ASP A 237 37.06 34.41 -9.79
CA ASP A 237 37.64 35.42 -10.69
C ASP A 237 36.69 35.76 -11.85
N GLU A 238 35.70 34.91 -12.14
CA GLU A 238 34.59 35.30 -13.01
C GLU A 238 33.68 36.33 -12.32
N ALA A 239 33.56 37.52 -12.94
CA ALA A 239 32.75 38.65 -12.48
C ALA A 239 31.27 38.32 -12.17
N THR A 240 30.80 37.15 -12.58
CA THR A 240 29.45 36.60 -12.35
C THR A 240 29.20 36.20 -10.87
N LEU A 241 30.22 35.75 -10.13
CA LEU A 241 30.06 35.34 -8.72
C LEU A 241 30.31 36.45 -7.71
N ASN A 242 31.19 37.41 -8.01
CA ASN A 242 31.53 38.54 -7.13
C ASN A 242 30.35 39.50 -6.82
N GLY A 243 29.20 39.32 -7.47
CA GLY A 243 27.95 40.01 -7.15
C GLY A 243 26.79 39.08 -6.80
N SER A 244 27.01 37.78 -6.62
CA SER A 244 25.91 36.80 -6.45
C SER A 244 25.47 36.58 -5.00
N VAL A 245 26.24 37.08 -4.02
CA VAL A 245 26.00 36.91 -2.59
C VAL A 245 25.91 38.27 -1.92
N LEU A 246 25.11 38.37 -0.86
CA LEU A 246 24.98 39.60 -0.09
C LEU A 246 26.35 39.96 0.52
N ALA A 247 26.86 41.15 0.20
CA ALA A 247 28.10 41.66 0.77
C ALA A 247 28.03 41.67 2.31
N THR A 248 29.16 41.36 2.96
CA THR A 248 29.21 41.15 4.41
C THR A 248 28.77 42.37 5.21
N ASP A 249 29.04 43.58 4.72
CA ASP A 249 28.63 44.85 5.32
C ASP A 249 27.12 44.96 5.53
N LYS A 250 26.32 44.42 4.60
CA LYS A 250 24.85 44.46 4.64
C LYS A 250 24.21 43.60 5.74
N TYR A 251 24.97 42.70 6.39
CA TYR A 251 24.46 41.95 7.54
C TYR A 251 24.46 42.76 8.84
N TYR A 252 25.09 43.93 8.87
CA TYR A 252 25.21 44.77 10.06
C TYR A 252 24.39 46.07 9.91
N ASP A 253 23.54 46.35 10.90
CA ASP A 253 22.72 47.57 10.93
C ASP A 253 23.58 48.81 11.26
N ASN A 254 23.37 49.92 10.53
CA ASN A 254 24.09 51.23 10.57
C ASN A 254 25.42 51.34 9.78
N PRO A 255 25.37 51.77 8.50
CA PRO A 255 26.58 52.06 7.71
C PRO A 255 27.40 53.25 8.25
N ASP A 256 26.82 54.10 9.09
CA ASP A 256 27.51 55.27 9.68
C ASP A 256 28.48 54.89 10.82
N GLN A 257 28.45 53.64 11.31
CA GLN A 257 29.27 53.20 12.45
C GLN A 257 30.49 52.36 12.08
N VAL A 258 30.45 51.58 11.00
CA VAL A 258 31.56 50.71 10.55
C VAL A 258 31.52 50.56 9.04
N VAL A 259 32.68 50.69 8.37
CA VAL A 259 32.81 50.37 6.94
C VAL A 259 33.47 49.00 6.82
N ILE A 260 32.78 48.01 6.26
CA ILE A 260 33.30 46.65 6.07
C ILE A 260 33.53 46.44 4.57
N ASP A 261 34.71 45.94 4.22
CA ASP A 261 35.07 45.58 2.85
C ASP A 261 35.56 44.12 2.85
N SER A 262 34.91 43.27 2.08
CA SER A 262 35.13 41.83 2.05
C SER A 262 35.25 41.33 0.62
N ASP A 263 36.05 40.28 0.42
CA ASP A 263 36.03 39.57 -0.87
C ASP A 263 34.83 38.62 -1.00
N GLY A 264 34.55 38.20 -2.23
CA GLY A 264 33.40 37.35 -2.53
C GLY A 264 33.43 35.99 -1.85
N ILE A 265 34.61 35.46 -1.50
CA ILE A 265 34.76 34.19 -0.79
C ILE A 265 34.33 34.35 0.68
N ILE A 266 34.77 35.43 1.32
CA ILE A 266 34.35 35.80 2.68
C ILE A 266 32.83 36.04 2.70
N ASP A 267 32.26 36.69 1.69
CA ASP A 267 30.81 36.91 1.63
C ASP A 267 30.02 35.59 1.64
N VAL A 268 30.48 34.57 0.90
CA VAL A 268 29.85 33.24 0.90
C VAL A 268 30.06 32.52 2.24
N MET A 269 31.25 32.61 2.83
CA MET A 269 31.53 32.08 4.15
C MET A 269 30.60 32.69 5.20
N MET A 270 30.40 34.01 5.15
CA MET A 270 29.51 34.75 6.04
C MET A 270 28.05 34.37 5.81
N ALA A 271 27.60 34.26 4.56
CA ALA A 271 26.23 33.85 4.24
C ALA A 271 25.90 32.44 4.79
N MET A 272 26.86 31.51 4.73
CA MET A 272 26.69 30.18 5.32
C MET A 272 26.62 30.22 6.85
N GLU A 273 27.47 31.01 7.49
CA GLU A 273 27.44 31.16 8.95
C GLU A 273 26.15 31.83 9.43
N VAL A 274 25.71 32.90 8.77
CA VAL A 274 24.46 33.61 9.11
C VAL A 274 23.26 32.66 9.05
N LYS A 275 23.22 31.79 8.03
CA LYS A 275 22.17 30.79 7.89
C LYS A 275 22.22 29.71 8.97
N ALA A 276 23.41 29.31 9.42
CA ALA A 276 23.59 28.25 10.41
C ALA A 276 23.39 28.75 11.85
N ASN A 277 24.00 29.88 12.20
CA ASN A 277 24.17 30.35 13.58
C ASN A 277 23.77 31.83 13.79
N GLY A 278 23.27 32.52 12.76
CA GLY A 278 22.95 33.96 12.81
C GLY A 278 24.15 34.86 12.57
N VAL A 279 23.94 36.19 12.57
CA VAL A 279 25.01 37.17 12.30
C VAL A 279 26.02 37.18 13.46
N PRO A 280 27.31 36.86 13.22
CA PRO A 280 28.32 36.89 14.27
C PRO A 280 28.65 38.34 14.66
N GLN A 281 29.07 38.55 15.91
CA GLN A 281 29.52 39.88 16.32
C GLN A 281 30.89 40.18 15.69
N LEU A 282 31.09 41.42 15.24
CA LEU A 282 32.32 41.85 14.56
C LEU A 282 33.59 41.61 15.38
N GLY A 283 33.51 41.75 16.72
CA GLY A 283 34.63 41.46 17.61
C GLY A 283 35.04 39.98 17.64
N ASN A 284 34.11 39.04 17.39
CA ASN A 284 34.41 37.62 17.34
C ASN A 284 35.13 37.23 16.04
N LEU A 285 34.96 38.01 14.96
CA LEU A 285 35.67 37.80 13.69
C LEU A 285 37.16 38.18 13.77
N LEU A 286 37.53 38.97 14.78
CA LEU A 286 38.93 39.28 15.11
C LEU A 286 39.58 38.22 16.02
N ASP A 287 38.93 37.09 16.24
CA ASP A 287 39.49 35.93 16.95
C ASP A 287 39.91 34.82 15.96
N THR A 288 41.16 34.37 16.09
CA THR A 288 41.75 33.33 15.22
C THR A 288 41.02 32.00 15.29
N ALA A 289 40.47 31.60 16.46
CA ALA A 289 39.74 30.34 16.60
C ALA A 289 38.39 30.38 15.87
N THR A 290 37.75 31.55 15.84
CA THR A 290 36.52 31.75 15.09
C THR A 290 36.80 31.71 13.58
N LEU A 291 37.86 32.35 13.11
CA LEU A 291 38.26 32.31 11.70
C LEU A 291 38.59 30.89 11.21
N ASP A 292 39.31 30.09 12.00
CA ASP A 292 39.57 28.68 11.70
C ASP A 292 38.27 27.87 11.55
N ARG A 293 37.35 28.01 12.52
CA ARG A 293 36.05 27.33 12.46
C ARG A 293 35.26 27.70 11.21
N LEU A 294 35.19 29.00 10.88
CA LEU A 294 34.43 29.51 9.73
C LEU A 294 35.06 29.03 8.41
N ALA A 295 36.38 29.14 8.28
CA ALA A 295 37.10 28.68 7.09
C ALA A 295 36.95 27.16 6.91
N SER A 296 37.10 26.38 7.98
CA SER A 296 36.93 24.93 7.97
C SER A 296 35.51 24.52 7.58
N ALA A 297 34.49 25.20 8.13
CA ALA A 297 33.08 24.95 7.79
C ALA A 297 32.77 25.31 6.32
N TYR A 298 33.32 26.43 5.81
CA TYR A 298 33.19 26.81 4.41
C TYR A 298 33.84 25.76 3.49
N TRP A 299 35.11 25.44 3.74
CA TRP A 299 35.89 24.57 2.88
C TRP A 299 35.36 23.14 2.83
N THR A 300 34.90 22.60 3.96
CA THR A 300 34.30 21.27 4.02
C THR A 300 33.07 21.16 3.12
N GLN A 301 32.25 22.21 3.02
CA GLN A 301 31.08 22.24 2.14
C GLN A 301 31.45 22.49 0.68
N PHE A 302 32.30 23.49 0.42
CA PHE A 302 32.71 23.87 -0.93
C PHE A 302 33.43 22.72 -1.65
N SER A 303 34.43 22.13 -0.98
CA SER A 303 35.19 21.00 -1.55
C SER A 303 34.31 19.79 -1.83
N ALA A 304 33.31 19.50 -0.98
CA ALA A 304 32.37 18.41 -1.21
C ALA A 304 31.46 18.65 -2.41
N LEU A 305 31.03 19.91 -2.63
CA LEU A 305 30.23 20.28 -3.80
C LEU A 305 31.06 20.16 -5.08
N LEU A 306 32.28 20.67 -5.08
CA LEU A 306 33.19 20.60 -6.23
C LEU A 306 33.54 19.15 -6.57
N ALA A 307 33.85 18.32 -5.56
CA ALA A 307 34.11 16.90 -5.76
C ALA A 307 32.90 16.16 -6.36
N ARG A 308 31.68 16.51 -5.94
CA ARG A 308 30.46 15.91 -6.49
C ARG A 308 30.26 16.23 -7.97
N ASN A 309 30.58 17.44 -8.41
CA ASN A 309 30.33 17.86 -9.78
C ASN A 309 31.45 17.45 -10.75
N GLU A 310 32.71 17.57 -10.34
CA GLU A 310 33.86 17.42 -11.24
C GLU A 310 34.57 16.06 -11.13
N ILE A 311 34.46 15.38 -9.99
CA ILE A 311 35.25 14.15 -9.71
C ILE A 311 34.35 12.92 -9.67
N MET A 312 33.09 13.06 -9.25
CA MET A 312 32.14 11.95 -9.23
C MET A 312 31.57 11.69 -10.62
N ALA A 313 32.01 10.59 -11.25
CA ALA A 313 31.32 10.03 -12.41
C ALA A 313 30.26 9.01 -11.95
N GLY A 314 29.14 8.95 -12.69
CA GLY A 314 28.12 7.93 -12.44
C GLY A 314 28.66 6.52 -12.68
N ALA A 315 28.93 5.77 -11.62
CA ALA A 315 29.35 4.37 -11.68
C ALA A 315 28.29 3.46 -11.05
N ARG A 316 27.81 2.44 -11.79
CA ARG A 316 26.90 1.42 -11.26
C ARG A 316 27.69 0.34 -10.53
N GLN A 317 28.01 0.59 -9.26
CA GLN A 317 28.68 -0.37 -8.39
C GLN A 317 27.68 -1.00 -7.43
N GLN A 318 27.70 -2.33 -7.31
CA GLN A 318 26.84 -3.05 -6.37
C GLN A 318 27.46 -2.99 -4.97
N THR A 319 26.72 -2.42 -4.01
CA THR A 319 27.10 -2.41 -2.59
C THR A 319 26.05 -3.16 -1.77
N VAL A 320 26.51 -3.85 -0.72
CA VAL A 320 25.61 -4.61 0.16
C VAL A 320 25.10 -3.69 1.25
N GLY A 321 23.83 -3.30 1.16
CA GLY A 321 23.13 -2.51 2.17
C GLY A 321 22.12 -3.33 2.98
N ARG A 322 21.78 -2.85 4.16
CA ARG A 322 20.70 -3.36 5.01
C ARG A 322 19.48 -2.46 4.85
N ALA A 323 18.39 -2.99 4.28
CA ALA A 323 17.11 -2.31 4.26
C ALA A 323 16.27 -2.70 5.48
N VAL A 324 15.82 -1.71 6.24
CA VAL A 324 14.85 -1.84 7.33
C VAL A 324 13.49 -1.42 6.78
N LEU A 325 12.66 -2.41 6.50
CA LEU A 325 11.30 -2.23 6.01
C LEU A 325 10.36 -2.24 7.21
N VAL A 326 9.82 -1.08 7.56
CA VAL A 326 8.70 -1.00 8.50
C VAL A 326 7.44 -1.33 7.71
N GLY A 327 7.07 -2.61 7.75
CA GLY A 327 5.86 -3.11 7.08
C GLY A 327 5.06 -3.97 8.04
N GLU A 328 3.73 -3.92 7.89
CA GLU A 328 2.84 -4.87 8.56
C GLU A 328 3.06 -6.26 7.96
N ARG A 329 3.91 -7.07 8.61
CA ARG A 329 4.08 -8.47 8.24
C ARG A 329 3.08 -9.33 8.99
N LEU A 330 2.36 -10.16 8.25
CA LEU A 330 1.64 -11.30 8.80
C LEU A 330 2.67 -12.28 9.40
N LEU A 331 3.01 -12.07 10.67
CA LEU A 331 3.79 -13.00 11.45
C LEU A 331 2.85 -14.08 11.96
N VAL A 332 2.86 -15.22 11.28
CA VAL A 332 2.12 -16.39 11.76
C VAL A 332 2.77 -16.81 13.08
N ARG A 333 2.01 -16.77 14.17
CA ARG A 333 2.50 -17.21 15.48
C ARG A 333 2.99 -18.66 15.37
N THR A 334 4.21 -18.92 15.83
CA THR A 334 4.86 -20.24 15.73
C THR A 334 4.05 -21.34 16.42
N VAL A 335 3.50 -21.05 17.61
CA VAL A 335 2.74 -22.01 18.41
C VAL A 335 1.50 -22.54 17.65
N PRO A 336 0.60 -21.70 17.11
CA PRO A 336 -0.49 -22.16 16.26
C PRO A 336 -0.04 -22.99 15.08
N VAL A 337 1.00 -22.58 14.33
CA VAL A 337 1.47 -23.32 13.14
C VAL A 337 1.90 -24.74 13.52
N HIS A 338 2.71 -24.87 14.57
CA HIS A 338 3.13 -26.19 15.04
C HIS A 338 1.96 -27.03 15.53
N LEU A 339 0.98 -26.42 16.20
CA LEU A 339 -0.22 -27.10 16.65
C LEU A 339 -1.11 -27.56 15.47
N MET A 340 -1.25 -26.74 14.41
CA MET A 340 -1.95 -27.11 13.18
C MET A 340 -1.24 -28.27 12.46
N ALA A 341 0.08 -28.17 12.30
CA ALA A 341 0.87 -29.21 11.66
C ALA A 341 0.80 -30.54 12.44
N ALA A 342 0.90 -30.49 13.77
CA ALA A 342 0.80 -31.66 14.63
C ALA A 342 -0.58 -32.33 14.52
N LEU A 343 -1.66 -31.55 14.59
CA LEU A 343 -3.02 -32.08 14.49
C LEU A 343 -3.35 -32.60 13.10
N LEU A 344 -2.88 -31.96 12.03
CA LEU A 344 -2.94 -32.53 10.67
C LEU A 344 -2.17 -33.85 10.57
N GLY A 345 -0.98 -33.93 11.16
CA GLY A 345 -0.22 -35.16 11.28
C GLY A 345 -0.99 -36.26 12.01
N ILE A 346 -1.64 -35.92 13.13
CA ILE A 346 -2.51 -36.86 13.87
C ILE A 346 -3.69 -37.31 13.01
N ILE A 347 -4.34 -36.42 12.26
CA ILE A 347 -5.45 -36.78 11.36
C ILE A 347 -4.97 -37.73 10.27
N VAL A 348 -3.84 -37.45 9.62
CA VAL A 348 -3.23 -38.34 8.62
C VAL A 348 -2.94 -39.70 9.25
N LEU A 349 -2.36 -39.73 10.45
CA LEU A 349 -2.09 -40.97 11.17
C LEU A 349 -3.36 -41.74 11.51
N VAL A 350 -4.42 -41.09 12.00
CA VAL A 350 -5.73 -41.70 12.25
C VAL A 350 -6.36 -42.23 10.95
N CYS A 351 -6.22 -41.51 9.83
CA CYS A 351 -6.66 -41.99 8.52
C CYS A 351 -5.86 -43.20 8.04
N LEU A 352 -4.53 -43.21 8.21
CA LEU A 352 -3.68 -44.36 7.87
C LEU A 352 -4.02 -45.59 8.72
N VAL A 353 -4.20 -45.40 10.03
CA VAL A 353 -4.66 -46.46 10.95
C VAL A 353 -6.06 -46.94 10.56
N ALA A 354 -6.97 -46.03 10.17
CA ALA A 354 -8.29 -46.43 9.69
C ALA A 354 -8.21 -47.24 8.40
N VAL A 355 -7.34 -46.87 7.46
CA VAL A 355 -7.12 -47.64 6.22
C VAL A 355 -6.51 -49.02 6.50
N ASP A 356 -5.61 -49.13 7.48
CA ASP A 356 -4.99 -50.40 7.85
C ASP A 356 -5.93 -51.31 8.64
N MET A 357 -6.78 -50.73 9.51
CA MET A 357 -7.81 -51.46 10.25
C MET A 357 -9.00 -51.92 9.39
N VAL A 358 -9.22 -51.29 8.23
CA VAL A 358 -10.27 -51.75 7.30
C VAL A 358 -9.78 -53.02 6.60
N PRO A 359 -10.50 -54.16 6.73
CA PRO A 359 -10.07 -55.40 6.12
C PRO A 359 -9.98 -55.26 4.59
N ARG A 360 -8.81 -55.60 4.02
CA ARG A 360 -8.52 -55.50 2.57
C ARG A 360 -9.37 -56.44 1.72
N LEU A 361 -9.82 -57.55 2.31
CA LEU A 361 -10.78 -58.48 1.73
C LEU A 361 -12.12 -58.15 2.37
N GLY A 362 -13.04 -57.54 1.60
CA GLY A 362 -14.36 -57.14 2.10
C GLY A 362 -15.04 -58.26 2.89
N PHE A 363 -15.62 -57.93 4.05
CA PHE A 363 -16.17 -58.90 5.00
C PHE A 363 -17.66 -59.22 4.76
N LEU A 364 -18.35 -58.42 3.96
CA LEU A 364 -19.76 -58.61 3.60
C LEU A 364 -19.87 -58.84 2.09
N PRO A 365 -20.70 -59.80 1.62
CA PRO A 365 -20.86 -60.07 0.20
C PRO A 365 -21.64 -58.98 -0.55
N ARG A 366 -22.42 -58.17 0.19
CA ARG A 366 -23.26 -57.07 -0.32
C ARG A 366 -23.25 -55.87 0.63
N ASP A 367 -23.55 -54.69 0.09
CA ASP A 367 -23.56 -53.43 0.84
C ASP A 367 -24.80 -53.33 1.75
N PRO A 368 -24.66 -53.14 3.08
CA PRO A 368 -25.80 -53.06 4.00
C PRO A 368 -26.55 -51.71 3.96
N SER A 369 -26.16 -50.78 3.07
CA SER A 369 -26.73 -49.43 3.00
C SER A 369 -28.08 -49.36 2.27
N THR A 370 -28.38 -50.33 1.40
CA THR A 370 -29.67 -50.43 0.71
C THR A 370 -30.59 -51.44 1.40
N ILE A 371 -31.90 -51.22 1.29
CA ILE A 371 -32.89 -52.11 1.91
C ILE A 371 -32.91 -53.47 1.17
N LEU A 372 -32.64 -53.46 -0.14
CA LEU A 372 -32.62 -54.65 -0.99
C LEU A 372 -31.46 -55.56 -0.63
N ASP A 373 -30.26 -54.97 -0.55
CA ASP A 373 -29.05 -55.72 -0.23
C ASP A 373 -29.11 -56.23 1.22
N MET A 374 -29.66 -55.45 2.16
CA MET A 374 -29.96 -55.94 3.49
C MET A 374 -30.94 -57.12 3.49
N ALA A 375 -31.95 -57.12 2.62
CA ALA A 375 -32.85 -58.27 2.47
C ALA A 375 -32.11 -59.50 1.92
N THR A 376 -31.17 -59.34 1.00
CA THR A 376 -30.36 -60.46 0.48
C THR A 376 -29.47 -61.08 1.56
N LEU A 377 -28.88 -60.25 2.42
CA LEU A 377 -28.05 -60.69 3.55
C LEU A 377 -28.85 -61.41 4.64
N LEU A 378 -30.13 -61.05 4.81
CA LEU A 378 -31.02 -61.62 5.83
C LEU A 378 -31.84 -62.82 5.34
N ALA A 379 -31.89 -63.07 4.03
CA ALA A 379 -32.77 -64.08 3.42
C ALA A 379 -32.61 -65.48 4.04
N HIS A 380 -31.40 -65.83 4.47
CA HIS A 380 -31.07 -67.13 5.03
C HIS A 380 -30.95 -67.16 6.58
N SER A 381 -31.11 -66.02 7.28
CA SER A 381 -31.01 -65.92 8.75
C SER A 381 -32.34 -66.16 9.48
N ARG A 382 -32.89 -67.38 9.35
CA ARG A 382 -34.22 -67.73 9.90
C ARG A 382 -34.39 -67.52 11.41
N PRO A 383 -33.45 -67.91 12.29
CA PRO A 383 -33.63 -67.76 13.73
C PRO A 383 -33.81 -66.30 14.16
N LEU A 384 -33.04 -65.39 13.56
CA LEU A 384 -33.16 -63.95 13.78
C LEU A 384 -34.51 -63.40 13.29
N LEU A 385 -34.94 -63.77 12.08
CA LEU A 385 -36.22 -63.32 11.52
C LEU A 385 -37.42 -63.85 12.32
N GLN A 386 -37.32 -65.05 12.89
CA GLN A 386 -38.36 -65.62 13.76
C GLN A 386 -38.48 -64.87 15.10
N CYS A 387 -37.37 -64.47 15.71
CA CYS A 387 -37.40 -63.64 16.94
C CYS A 387 -38.02 -62.26 16.70
N LEU A 388 -37.91 -61.73 15.47
CA LEU A 388 -38.37 -60.41 15.07
C LEU A 388 -39.76 -60.40 14.41
N ARG A 389 -40.40 -61.56 14.27
CA ARG A 389 -41.73 -61.66 13.65
C ARG A 389 -42.80 -61.00 14.52
N GLY A 390 -43.73 -60.29 13.89
CA GLY A 390 -44.78 -59.52 14.55
C GLY A 390 -44.30 -58.21 15.17
N THR A 391 -43.02 -57.86 15.00
CA THR A 391 -42.43 -56.63 15.52
C THR A 391 -42.26 -55.55 14.46
N GLY A 392 -42.80 -55.71 13.25
CA GLY A 392 -42.68 -54.77 12.13
C GLY A 392 -43.12 -53.35 12.47
N ALA A 393 -44.20 -53.20 13.25
CA ALA A 393 -44.69 -51.92 13.78
C ALA A 393 -44.17 -51.54 15.17
N ALA A 394 -43.34 -52.38 15.78
CA ALA A 394 -42.86 -52.18 17.14
C ALA A 394 -41.78 -51.09 17.26
N ASP A 395 -41.74 -50.46 18.43
CA ASP A 395 -40.71 -49.50 18.83
C ASP A 395 -39.35 -50.17 19.10
N GLU A 396 -38.28 -49.36 19.12
CA GLU A 396 -36.90 -49.83 19.29
C GLU A 396 -36.68 -50.57 20.63
N THR A 397 -37.39 -50.16 21.69
CA THR A 397 -37.34 -50.82 23.01
C THR A 397 -37.91 -52.23 22.95
N THR A 398 -39.07 -52.42 22.31
CA THR A 398 -39.71 -53.74 22.18
C THR A 398 -38.86 -54.71 21.36
N ILE A 399 -38.18 -54.21 20.31
CA ILE A 399 -37.22 -55.01 19.55
C ILE A 399 -36.01 -55.36 20.41
N HIS A 400 -35.52 -54.42 21.22
CA HIS A 400 -34.41 -54.66 22.12
C HIS A 400 -34.75 -55.77 23.13
N ASP A 401 -35.91 -55.69 23.77
CA ASP A 401 -36.39 -56.68 24.75
C ASP A 401 -36.53 -58.07 24.11
N ARG A 402 -36.96 -58.15 22.84
CA ARG A 402 -37.08 -59.41 22.07
C ARG A 402 -35.74 -60.05 21.70
N LEU A 403 -34.70 -59.23 21.56
CA LEU A 403 -33.34 -59.67 21.20
C LEU A 403 -32.44 -59.81 22.45
N GLU A 404 -32.90 -59.31 23.60
CA GLU A 404 -32.16 -59.34 24.86
C GLU A 404 -31.79 -60.77 25.26
N GLY A 405 -30.57 -60.96 25.77
CA GLY A 405 -30.05 -62.27 26.15
C GLY A 405 -29.54 -63.16 25.00
N SER A 406 -29.62 -62.71 23.74
CA SER A 406 -29.08 -63.44 22.59
C SER A 406 -27.85 -62.77 21.96
N THR A 407 -26.88 -63.56 21.51
CA THR A 407 -25.70 -63.08 20.77
C THR A 407 -25.78 -63.53 19.32
N TYR A 408 -25.42 -62.63 18.41
CA TYR A 408 -25.46 -62.87 16.97
C TYR A 408 -24.07 -62.76 16.36
N ARG A 409 -23.73 -63.66 15.43
CA ARG A 409 -22.45 -63.68 14.71
C ARG A 409 -22.68 -63.88 13.21
N LEU A 410 -21.84 -63.26 12.39
CA LEU A 410 -21.84 -63.49 10.94
C LEU A 410 -21.16 -64.82 10.63
N GLY A 411 -21.71 -65.60 9.69
CA GLY A 411 -21.13 -66.87 9.26
C GLY A 411 -21.62 -67.28 7.88
N VAL A 412 -20.92 -68.24 7.28
CA VAL A 412 -21.30 -68.86 6.01
C VAL A 412 -21.58 -70.34 6.28
N GLU A 413 -22.77 -70.81 5.92
CA GLU A 413 -23.17 -72.21 6.06
C GLU A 413 -23.06 -72.91 4.70
N PRO A 414 -22.35 -74.05 4.58
CA PRO A 414 -22.16 -74.72 3.30
C PRO A 414 -23.49 -75.22 2.71
N TYR A 415 -23.59 -75.28 1.37
CA TYR A 415 -24.74 -75.87 0.70
C TYR A 415 -24.85 -77.37 1.04
N GLU A 416 -26.04 -77.80 1.43
CA GLU A 416 -26.33 -79.20 1.67
C GLU A 416 -26.30 -79.95 0.32
N LYS A 417 -25.20 -80.69 0.07
CA LYS A 417 -24.92 -81.62 -1.06
C LYS A 417 -24.08 -81.17 -2.27
N THR A 418 -22.97 -80.44 -2.13
CA THR A 418 -21.93 -80.46 -3.20
C THR A 418 -20.49 -80.38 -2.66
N THR A 419 -19.61 -81.22 -3.21
CA THR A 419 -18.21 -81.45 -2.83
C THR A 419 -17.18 -80.56 -3.56
N SER A 420 -17.57 -79.41 -4.12
CA SER A 420 -16.61 -78.54 -4.81
C SER A 420 -16.92 -77.05 -4.62
N THR A 421 -16.00 -76.34 -3.95
CA THR A 421 -15.65 -74.92 -4.13
C THR A 421 -16.78 -73.94 -4.51
N CYS A 422 -17.92 -73.98 -3.83
CA CYS A 422 -18.96 -72.95 -3.94
C CYS A 422 -19.14 -72.26 -2.58
N SER A 423 -19.21 -70.93 -2.60
CA SER A 423 -19.47 -70.07 -1.43
C SER A 423 -20.83 -70.43 -0.83
N GLY A 424 -20.87 -70.87 0.43
CA GLY A 424 -22.11 -71.24 1.12
C GLY A 424 -23.09 -70.07 1.34
N TYR A 425 -24.21 -70.34 2.01
CA TYR A 425 -25.21 -69.31 2.34
C TYR A 425 -24.69 -68.35 3.41
N PHE A 426 -24.79 -67.04 3.17
CA PHE A 426 -24.51 -66.04 4.18
C PHE A 426 -25.62 -66.01 5.23
N LYS A 427 -25.28 -66.20 6.51
CA LYS A 427 -26.26 -66.24 7.60
C LYS A 427 -25.78 -65.45 8.82
N ILE A 428 -26.72 -64.78 9.47
CA ILE A 428 -26.55 -64.30 10.84
C ILE A 428 -26.96 -65.44 11.77
N LEU A 429 -25.97 -66.04 12.43
CA LEU A 429 -26.13 -67.16 13.36
C LEU A 429 -26.39 -66.61 14.76
N GLY A 430 -27.32 -67.22 15.51
CA GLY A 430 -27.67 -66.82 16.88
C GLY A 430 -29.19 -66.67 17.08
N GLY A 431 -29.58 -66.33 18.30
CA GLY A 431 -30.99 -66.21 18.71
C GLY A 431 -31.59 -67.51 19.24
N PHE A 432 -32.56 -67.36 20.16
CA PHE A 432 -33.41 -68.45 20.62
C PHE A 432 -34.80 -68.24 20.00
N PRO A 433 -35.13 -68.92 18.90
CA PRO A 433 -36.44 -68.75 18.29
C PRO A 433 -37.54 -69.21 19.27
N PRO A 434 -38.69 -68.52 19.31
CA PRO A 434 -39.81 -68.95 20.14
C PRO A 434 -40.27 -70.37 19.72
N PRO A 435 -40.83 -71.18 20.65
CA PRO A 435 -41.40 -72.49 20.32
C PRO A 435 -42.43 -72.38 19.20
N LEU A 436 -42.50 -73.39 18.31
CA LEU A 436 -43.38 -73.38 17.14
C LEU A 436 -44.88 -73.18 17.47
N ASP A 437 -45.29 -73.46 18.71
CA ASP A 437 -46.67 -73.42 19.19
C ASP A 437 -47.01 -72.14 19.99
N ALA A 438 -46.07 -71.19 20.14
CA ALA A 438 -46.33 -69.93 20.84
C ALA A 438 -47.20 -68.99 19.98
N PRO A 439 -48.26 -68.34 20.54
CA PRO A 439 -49.06 -67.39 19.79
C PRO A 439 -48.22 -66.19 19.35
N LEU A 440 -48.29 -65.85 18.07
CA LEU A 440 -47.62 -64.67 17.51
C LEU A 440 -48.41 -63.42 17.92
N TYR A 441 -47.77 -62.49 18.63
CA TYR A 441 -48.37 -61.20 18.98
C TYR A 441 -47.85 -60.12 18.03
N PHE A 442 -48.75 -59.52 17.26
CA PHE A 442 -48.44 -58.39 16.39
C PHE A 442 -48.55 -57.08 17.18
N GLN A 443 -47.45 -56.33 17.26
CA GLN A 443 -47.45 -55.05 17.96
C GLN A 443 -48.13 -53.98 17.09
N HIS A 444 -49.18 -53.33 17.60
CA HIS A 444 -49.98 -52.37 16.82
C HIS A 444 -49.56 -50.90 16.95
N THR A 445 -48.59 -50.57 17.83
CA THR A 445 -48.18 -49.18 18.07
C THR A 445 -46.67 -49.00 18.05
N GLY A 446 -46.22 -48.05 17.23
CA GLY A 446 -44.86 -47.53 17.22
C GLY A 446 -44.88 -46.01 17.25
N HIS A 447 -44.39 -45.40 18.33
CA HIS A 447 -44.31 -43.96 18.50
C HIS A 447 -42.90 -43.45 18.16
N TRP A 448 -42.57 -43.38 16.87
CA TRP A 448 -41.31 -42.77 16.47
C TRP A 448 -41.32 -41.25 16.64
N LYS A 449 -40.49 -40.75 17.56
CA LYS A 449 -40.23 -39.32 17.74
C LYS A 449 -39.36 -38.79 16.59
N ARG A 450 -39.87 -37.77 15.87
CA ARG A 450 -39.14 -37.03 14.83
C ARG A 450 -37.75 -36.60 15.34
N PRO A 451 -36.66 -36.77 14.57
CA PRO A 451 -35.37 -36.25 14.97
C PRO A 451 -35.45 -34.73 15.06
N LEU A 452 -34.80 -34.16 16.08
CA LEU A 452 -34.82 -32.72 16.37
C LEU A 452 -34.53 -31.88 15.10
N SER A 453 -33.57 -32.29 14.27
CA SER A 453 -33.19 -31.59 13.03
C SER A 453 -34.26 -31.50 11.93
N LEU A 454 -35.33 -32.31 12.01
CA LEU A 454 -36.42 -32.32 11.02
C LEU A 454 -37.72 -31.69 11.56
N GLN A 455 -37.75 -31.28 12.83
CA GLN A 455 -38.94 -30.66 13.41
C GLN A 455 -39.18 -29.26 12.85
N LEU A 456 -40.44 -28.91 12.64
CA LEU A 456 -40.83 -27.66 11.98
C LEU A 456 -40.37 -26.42 12.77
N TRP A 457 -40.49 -26.46 14.09
CA TRP A 457 -40.06 -25.37 14.98
C TRP A 457 -38.55 -25.18 15.00
N THR A 458 -37.74 -26.26 14.97
CA THR A 458 -36.28 -26.13 14.86
C THR A 458 -35.85 -25.51 13.53
N ARG A 459 -36.52 -25.86 12.43
CA ARG A 459 -36.26 -25.25 11.11
C ARG A 459 -36.63 -23.77 11.09
N GLY A 460 -37.77 -23.41 11.68
CA GLY A 460 -38.18 -22.02 11.87
C GLY A 460 -37.19 -21.22 12.70
N ALA A 461 -36.72 -21.78 13.82
CA ALA A 461 -35.70 -21.17 14.67
C ALA A 461 -34.37 -20.95 13.91
N VAL A 462 -33.93 -21.94 13.12
CA VAL A 462 -32.70 -21.81 12.33
C VAL A 462 -32.82 -20.77 11.21
N ILE A 463 -33.98 -20.67 10.56
CA ILE A 463 -34.26 -19.61 9.57
C ILE A 463 -34.20 -18.23 10.24
N ALA A 464 -34.79 -18.08 11.42
CA ALA A 464 -34.73 -16.83 12.18
C ALA A 464 -33.30 -16.45 12.60
N VAL A 465 -32.51 -17.43 13.06
CA VAL A 465 -31.10 -17.24 13.41
C VAL A 465 -30.28 -16.83 12.19
N LEU A 466 -30.45 -17.50 11.04
CA LEU A 466 -29.77 -17.16 9.79
C LEU A 466 -30.11 -15.74 9.31
N GLY A 467 -31.39 -15.37 9.32
CA GLY A 467 -31.82 -14.01 8.99
C GLY A 467 -31.26 -12.95 9.94
N GLY A 468 -31.23 -13.26 11.24
CA GLY A 468 -30.62 -12.41 12.27
C GLY A 468 -29.12 -12.19 12.05
N ILE A 469 -28.38 -13.25 11.69
CA ILE A 469 -26.94 -13.14 11.40
C ILE A 469 -26.72 -12.24 10.17
N ILE A 470 -27.45 -12.43 9.08
CA ILE A 470 -27.33 -11.59 7.87
C ILE A 470 -27.62 -10.13 8.18
N ALA A 471 -28.71 -9.86 8.93
CA ALA A 471 -29.06 -8.51 9.35
C ALA A 471 -27.97 -7.89 10.25
N SER A 472 -27.44 -8.65 11.21
CA SER A 472 -26.38 -8.19 12.11
C SER A 472 -25.08 -7.86 11.36
N LEU A 473 -24.72 -8.64 10.34
CA LEU A 473 -23.56 -8.38 9.48
C LEU A 473 -23.74 -7.09 8.67
N GLU A 474 -24.92 -6.86 8.11
CA GLU A 474 -25.20 -5.63 7.35
C GLU A 474 -25.21 -4.39 8.26
N VAL A 475 -25.79 -4.51 9.47
CA VAL A 475 -25.76 -3.45 10.48
C VAL A 475 -24.32 -3.17 10.93
N ALA A 476 -23.53 -4.20 11.19
CA ALA A 476 -22.13 -4.07 11.57
C ALA A 476 -21.30 -3.43 10.45
N LEU A 477 -21.52 -3.80 9.19
CA LEU A 477 -20.84 -3.22 8.03
C LEU A 477 -21.20 -1.74 7.83
N ARG A 478 -22.50 -1.38 7.96
CA ARG A 478 -22.93 0.03 7.89
C ARG A 478 -22.39 0.85 9.06
N ALA A 479 -22.40 0.29 10.27
CA ALA A 479 -21.84 0.93 11.45
C ALA A 479 -20.32 1.12 11.32
N SER A 480 -19.60 0.11 10.82
CA SER A 480 -18.16 0.16 10.56
C SER A 480 -17.81 1.26 9.56
N ARG A 481 -18.57 1.39 8.47
CA ARG A 481 -18.36 2.49 7.50
C ARG A 481 -18.63 3.86 8.09
N ARG A 482 -19.73 3.99 8.85
CA ARG A 482 -20.14 5.28 9.43
C ARG A 482 -19.17 5.77 10.50
N ASN A 483 -18.62 4.84 11.27
CA ASN A 483 -17.79 5.15 12.44
C ASN A 483 -16.28 4.92 12.20
N GLN A 484 -15.87 4.59 10.98
CA GLN A 484 -14.48 4.23 10.63
C GLN A 484 -13.94 3.12 11.56
N GLY A 485 -14.67 2.01 11.61
CA GLY A 485 -14.46 0.87 12.50
C GLY A 485 -15.53 0.72 13.59
N ILE A 486 -15.56 -0.46 14.23
CA ILE A 486 -16.59 -0.84 15.22
C ILE A 486 -16.09 -0.65 16.66
N ALA A 487 -14.85 -1.04 16.93
CA ALA A 487 -14.29 -1.02 18.27
C ALA A 487 -12.78 -0.74 18.23
N GLY A 488 -12.27 -0.02 19.24
CA GLY A 488 -10.85 0.13 19.47
C GLY A 488 -10.27 -1.14 20.08
N VAL A 489 -9.25 -1.69 19.43
CA VAL A 489 -8.38 -2.73 19.97
C VAL A 489 -7.45 -2.06 20.97
N SER A 490 -7.87 -2.01 22.23
CA SER A 490 -6.94 -1.87 23.35
C SER A 490 -6.26 -3.22 23.58
N ASP A 491 -5.06 -3.23 24.15
CA ASP A 491 -4.25 -4.43 24.50
C ASP A 491 -4.92 -5.37 25.54
N ILE A 492 -6.24 -5.33 25.67
CA ILE A 492 -7.01 -6.22 26.52
C ILE A 492 -7.23 -7.53 25.75
N ASP A 493 -6.30 -8.48 25.95
CA ASP A 493 -6.24 -9.81 25.32
C ASP A 493 -7.58 -10.57 25.30
N TYR A 494 -8.42 -10.40 26.31
CA TYR A 494 -9.69 -11.15 26.46
C TYR A 494 -10.80 -10.68 25.51
N LEU A 495 -10.90 -9.38 25.23
CA LEU A 495 -11.90 -8.88 24.30
C LEU A 495 -11.58 -9.38 22.88
N HIS A 496 -10.29 -9.38 22.49
CA HIS A 496 -9.81 -9.92 21.21
C HIS A 496 -10.32 -11.33 20.90
N PHE A 497 -10.27 -12.21 21.90
CA PHE A 497 -10.70 -13.59 21.74
C PHE A 497 -12.21 -13.73 21.57
N LEU A 498 -13.01 -12.89 22.24
CA LEU A 498 -14.48 -12.98 22.22
C LEU A 498 -15.06 -12.63 20.83
N TRP A 499 -14.59 -11.55 20.19
CA TRP A 499 -15.12 -11.12 18.89
C TRP A 499 -14.52 -11.86 17.70
N THR A 500 -13.34 -12.48 17.83
CA THR A 500 -12.75 -13.33 16.78
C THR A 500 -13.29 -14.77 16.82
N SER A 501 -13.45 -15.36 18.01
CA SER A 501 -13.91 -16.75 18.15
C SER A 501 -15.44 -16.91 18.19
N GLY A 502 -16.16 -15.90 18.69
CA GLY A 502 -17.61 -15.95 18.87
C GLY A 502 -18.40 -16.24 17.59
N PRO A 503 -18.20 -15.47 16.50
CA PRO A 503 -18.88 -15.72 15.23
C PRO A 503 -18.53 -17.09 14.64
N ALA A 504 -17.27 -17.49 14.75
CA ALA A 504 -16.81 -18.78 14.24
C ALA A 504 -17.48 -19.97 14.97
N LEU A 505 -17.66 -19.89 16.30
CA LEU A 505 -18.35 -20.90 17.09
C LEU A 505 -19.85 -20.97 16.75
N LEU A 506 -20.52 -19.83 16.57
CA LEU A 506 -21.93 -19.77 16.14
C LEU A 506 -22.11 -20.42 14.76
N LEU A 507 -21.24 -20.09 13.80
CA LEU A 507 -21.27 -20.64 12.44
C LEU A 507 -20.94 -22.13 12.42
N LEU A 508 -20.04 -22.60 13.31
CA LEU A 508 -19.76 -24.02 13.48
C LEU A 508 -20.98 -24.81 13.99
N GLY A 509 -21.71 -24.26 14.97
CA GLY A 509 -22.97 -24.85 15.44
C GLY A 509 -23.99 -25.03 14.32
N LEU A 510 -24.14 -24.01 13.48
CA LEU A 510 -25.02 -24.03 12.31
C LEU A 510 -24.58 -25.09 11.27
N ALA A 511 -23.27 -25.18 10.98
CA ALA A 511 -22.72 -26.17 10.06
C ALA A 511 -22.95 -27.62 10.55
N LEU A 512 -22.86 -27.86 11.86
CA LEU A 512 -23.15 -29.14 12.49
C LEU A 512 -24.65 -29.48 12.42
N TYR A 513 -25.53 -28.51 12.66
CA TYR A 513 -26.98 -28.68 12.49
C TYR A 513 -27.33 -29.11 11.05
N HIS A 514 -26.82 -28.40 10.04
CA HIS A 514 -27.10 -28.75 8.64
C HIS A 514 -26.54 -30.12 8.24
N SER A 515 -25.37 -30.50 8.76
CA SER A 515 -24.81 -31.84 8.55
C SER A 515 -25.68 -32.94 9.18
N ALA A 516 -26.25 -32.68 10.37
CA ALA A 516 -27.17 -33.61 11.02
C ALA A 516 -28.51 -33.71 10.28
N ALA A 517 -29.03 -32.58 9.77
CA ALA A 517 -30.25 -32.53 8.97
C ALA A 517 -30.12 -33.30 7.65
N ASP A 518 -29.01 -33.09 6.92
CA ASP A 518 -28.70 -33.80 5.66
C ASP A 518 -28.54 -35.31 5.85
N PHE A 519 -27.87 -35.74 6.93
CA PHE A 519 -27.81 -37.17 7.25
C PHE A 519 -29.20 -37.75 7.55
N ALA A 520 -30.04 -37.01 8.29
CA ALA A 520 -31.39 -37.45 8.62
C ALA A 520 -32.27 -37.57 7.37
N THR A 521 -32.21 -36.60 6.45
CA THR A 521 -32.98 -36.66 5.19
C THR A 521 -32.53 -37.80 4.29
N ARG A 522 -31.22 -38.03 4.13
CA ARG A 522 -30.69 -39.16 3.35
C ARG A 522 -31.13 -40.51 3.91
N SER A 523 -31.12 -40.68 5.23
CA SER A 523 -31.53 -41.94 5.87
C SER A 523 -33.03 -42.24 5.73
N LEU A 524 -33.86 -41.21 5.50
CA LEU A 524 -35.32 -41.35 5.41
C LEU A 524 -35.84 -41.31 3.97
N ALA A 525 -35.01 -40.87 3.02
CA ALA A 525 -35.35 -40.79 1.61
C ALA A 525 -35.94 -42.08 1.01
N PRO A 526 -35.35 -43.29 1.22
CA PRO A 526 -35.91 -44.51 0.64
C PRO A 526 -37.29 -44.85 1.21
N PHE A 527 -37.49 -44.64 2.52
CA PHE A 527 -38.77 -44.88 3.19
C PHE A 527 -39.87 -43.89 2.81
N ALA A 528 -39.51 -42.64 2.52
CA ALA A 528 -40.48 -41.61 2.14
C ALA A 528 -41.17 -41.92 0.81
N LYS A 529 -40.44 -42.48 -0.18
CA LYS A 529 -41.03 -42.88 -1.47
C LYS A 529 -41.83 -44.18 -1.39
N LEU A 530 -41.52 -45.08 -0.44
CA LEU A 530 -42.24 -46.34 -0.23
C LEU A 530 -43.69 -46.15 0.26
N ARG A 531 -44.06 -44.97 0.77
CA ARG A 531 -45.45 -44.67 1.16
C ARG A 531 -46.41 -44.56 -0.04
N GLY A 532 -45.91 -44.11 -1.20
CA GLY A 532 -46.72 -43.87 -2.39
C GLY A 532 -46.70 -44.99 -3.42
N GLY A 533 -45.92 -46.06 -3.18
CA GLY A 533 -45.54 -47.01 -4.22
C GLY A 533 -44.43 -46.46 -5.11
N GLY A 534 -43.35 -47.22 -5.31
CA GLY A 534 -42.25 -46.77 -6.19
C GLY A 534 -41.46 -47.91 -6.82
N GLU A 535 -40.72 -47.58 -7.87
CA GLU A 535 -39.84 -48.52 -8.58
C GLU A 535 -38.60 -48.87 -7.74
N LEU A 536 -38.05 -50.07 -7.96
CA LEU A 536 -36.87 -50.62 -7.27
C LEU A 536 -35.69 -49.64 -7.16
N SER A 537 -35.29 -49.03 -8.28
CA SER A 537 -34.13 -48.12 -8.39
C SER A 537 -34.32 -46.79 -7.63
N THR A 538 -35.58 -46.41 -7.35
CA THR A 538 -35.95 -45.15 -6.71
C THR A 538 -36.34 -45.30 -5.24
N THR A 539 -36.48 -46.54 -4.75
CA THR A 539 -36.93 -46.87 -3.38
C THR A 539 -35.94 -47.79 -2.68
N VAL A 540 -36.08 -49.11 -2.86
CA VAL A 540 -35.39 -50.15 -2.08
C VAL A 540 -33.92 -50.31 -2.48
N GLY A 541 -33.57 -50.02 -3.74
CA GLY A 541 -32.20 -50.00 -4.27
C GLY A 541 -31.51 -48.63 -4.22
N LEU A 542 -32.09 -47.64 -3.55
CA LEU A 542 -31.56 -46.27 -3.50
C LEU A 542 -30.45 -46.12 -2.45
N ASP A 543 -29.22 -45.83 -2.89
CA ASP A 543 -28.09 -45.53 -1.99
C ASP A 543 -27.69 -44.04 -2.02
N PHE A 544 -27.81 -43.38 -0.87
CA PHE A 544 -27.29 -42.04 -0.59
C PHE A 544 -26.31 -41.97 0.59
N LEU A 545 -26.12 -43.08 1.31
CA LEU A 545 -25.33 -43.10 2.55
C LEU A 545 -23.86 -43.40 2.27
N ASN A 546 -23.55 -44.22 1.25
CA ASN A 546 -22.17 -44.59 0.90
C ASN A 546 -21.51 -43.67 -0.15
N LYS A 547 -22.07 -42.48 -0.39
CA LYS A 547 -21.58 -41.55 -1.41
C LYS A 547 -21.07 -40.25 -0.79
N SER A 548 -19.97 -39.73 -1.33
CA SER A 548 -19.48 -38.37 -1.02
C SER A 548 -20.54 -37.30 -1.35
N LYS A 549 -20.59 -36.19 -0.60
CA LYS A 549 -21.60 -35.12 -0.80
C LYS A 549 -21.78 -34.66 -2.26
N PRO A 550 -20.73 -34.41 -3.07
CA PRO A 550 -20.90 -33.99 -4.47
C PRO A 550 -21.57 -35.07 -5.33
N ARG A 551 -21.17 -36.34 -5.13
CA ARG A 551 -21.82 -37.49 -5.79
C ARG A 551 -23.27 -37.67 -5.34
N VAL A 552 -23.59 -37.39 -4.08
CA VAL A 552 -24.99 -37.40 -3.61
C VAL A 552 -25.81 -36.31 -4.27
N ILE A 553 -25.28 -35.09 -4.42
CA ILE A 553 -25.96 -33.99 -5.12
C ILE A 553 -26.26 -34.39 -6.57
N TRP A 554 -25.26 -34.90 -7.29
CA TRP A 554 -25.43 -35.38 -8.67
C TRP A 554 -26.44 -36.53 -8.77
N SER A 555 -26.33 -37.52 -7.86
CA SER A 555 -27.24 -38.66 -7.81
C SER A 555 -28.66 -38.25 -7.44
N ALA A 556 -28.85 -37.28 -6.55
CA ALA A 556 -30.16 -36.80 -6.11
C ALA A 556 -30.85 -35.98 -7.21
N LEU A 557 -30.07 -35.22 -7.99
CA LEU A 557 -30.55 -34.53 -9.20
C LEU A 557 -31.02 -35.56 -10.24
N ARG A 558 -30.21 -36.59 -10.52
CA ARG A 558 -30.55 -37.64 -11.50
C ARG A 558 -31.74 -38.51 -11.09
N THR A 559 -31.90 -38.79 -9.79
CA THR A 559 -32.96 -39.67 -9.25
C THR A 559 -34.26 -38.95 -8.87
N GLY A 560 -34.35 -37.63 -9.10
CA GLY A 560 -35.55 -36.85 -8.82
C GLY A 560 -35.94 -36.82 -7.34
N ASN A 561 -34.99 -36.51 -6.45
CA ASN A 561 -35.21 -36.42 -5.00
C ASN A 561 -34.92 -34.99 -4.49
N PRO A 562 -35.87 -34.05 -4.57
CA PRO A 562 -35.62 -32.63 -4.29
C PRO A 562 -35.24 -32.36 -2.83
N SER A 563 -35.82 -33.11 -1.88
CA SER A 563 -35.50 -32.97 -0.45
C SER A 563 -34.04 -33.30 -0.14
N VAL A 564 -33.49 -34.37 -0.74
CA VAL A 564 -32.09 -34.77 -0.55
C VAL A 564 -31.16 -33.78 -1.26
N LEU A 565 -31.51 -33.36 -2.48
CA LEU A 565 -30.74 -32.39 -3.25
C LEU A 565 -30.53 -31.09 -2.47
N ILE A 566 -31.61 -30.48 -1.99
CA ILE A 566 -31.55 -29.19 -1.29
C ILE A 566 -30.78 -29.33 0.03
N THR A 567 -31.07 -30.36 0.84
CA THR A 567 -30.36 -30.53 2.12
C THR A 567 -28.86 -30.82 1.95
N SER A 568 -28.48 -31.53 0.89
CA SER A 568 -27.07 -31.77 0.56
C SER A 568 -26.35 -30.52 0.06
N ILE A 569 -26.99 -29.68 -0.75
CA ILE A 569 -26.45 -28.38 -1.19
C ILE A 569 -26.30 -27.43 0.01
N THR A 570 -27.34 -27.31 0.84
CA THR A 570 -27.30 -26.48 2.06
C THR A 570 -26.20 -26.92 3.01
N ALA A 571 -26.04 -28.23 3.23
CA ALA A 571 -24.98 -28.78 4.10
C ALA A 571 -23.57 -28.69 3.49
N PHE A 572 -23.44 -28.47 2.18
CA PHE A 572 -22.16 -28.16 1.52
C PHE A 572 -21.79 -26.69 1.78
N PHE A 573 -22.66 -25.74 1.42
CA PHE A 573 -22.40 -24.32 1.63
C PHE A 573 -22.27 -23.95 3.11
N ALA A 574 -23.08 -24.54 4.00
CA ALA A 574 -22.97 -24.32 5.44
C ALA A 574 -21.59 -24.70 6.01
N SER A 575 -20.89 -25.66 5.39
CA SER A 575 -19.53 -26.01 5.81
C SER A 575 -18.46 -25.01 5.37
N LEU A 576 -18.72 -24.22 4.31
CA LEU A 576 -17.82 -23.16 3.85
C LEU A 576 -17.90 -21.89 4.72
N VAL A 577 -19.07 -21.62 5.30
CA VAL A 577 -19.33 -20.43 6.13
C VAL A 577 -18.33 -20.28 7.29
N VAL A 578 -17.90 -21.40 7.89
CA VAL A 578 -16.93 -21.41 9.00
C VAL A 578 -15.54 -20.95 8.56
N ILE A 579 -15.16 -21.21 7.32
CA ILE A 579 -13.83 -20.84 6.79
C ILE A 579 -13.73 -19.32 6.63
N PHE A 580 -14.79 -18.69 6.13
CA PHE A 580 -14.82 -17.24 5.87
C PHE A 580 -15.01 -16.38 7.13
N SER A 581 -15.32 -16.97 8.29
CA SER A 581 -15.51 -16.20 9.53
C SER A 581 -14.24 -15.46 9.97
N GLY A 582 -13.08 -16.02 9.64
CA GLY A 582 -11.80 -15.49 10.06
C GLY A 582 -11.29 -14.28 9.25
N ALA A 583 -11.84 -14.07 8.05
CA ALA A 583 -11.56 -12.89 7.24
C ALA A 583 -12.50 -11.70 7.57
N LEU A 584 -13.50 -11.91 8.44
CA LEU A 584 -14.58 -10.94 8.65
C LEU A 584 -14.10 -9.63 9.28
N PHE A 585 -13.08 -9.68 10.14
CA PHE A 585 -12.59 -8.51 10.87
C PHE A 585 -11.11 -8.29 10.59
N THR A 586 -10.77 -7.05 10.23
CA THR A 586 -9.39 -6.63 9.97
C THR A 586 -9.02 -5.48 10.90
N PRO A 587 -7.81 -5.48 11.47
CA PRO A 587 -7.35 -4.38 12.31
C PRO A 587 -6.74 -3.27 11.44
N VAL A 588 -7.29 -2.06 11.49
CA VAL A 588 -6.84 -0.89 10.73
C VAL A 588 -6.27 0.15 11.70
N PRO A 589 -5.13 0.82 11.39
CA PRO A 589 -4.57 1.86 12.24
C PRO A 589 -5.51 3.08 12.34
N VAL A 590 -5.67 3.62 13.54
CA VAL A 590 -6.44 4.84 13.76
C VAL A 590 -5.54 6.05 13.57
N TRP A 591 -5.83 6.86 12.55
CA TRP A 591 -5.23 8.18 12.39
C TRP A 591 -5.82 9.13 13.44
N ASP A 592 -4.98 9.68 14.31
CA ASP A 592 -5.41 10.77 15.20
C ASP A 592 -5.38 12.06 14.38
N ALA A 593 -6.55 12.66 14.20
CA ALA A 593 -6.72 13.94 13.52
C ALA A 593 -6.92 15.02 14.57
N ARG A 594 -5.92 15.90 14.73
CA ARG A 594 -6.00 17.03 15.66
C ARG A 594 -5.97 18.34 14.89
N ASN A 595 -6.76 19.29 15.38
CA ASN A 595 -6.68 20.66 14.89
C ASN A 595 -5.32 21.22 15.32
N ALA A 596 -4.51 21.57 14.33
CA ALA A 596 -3.26 22.27 14.49
C ALA A 596 -3.44 23.71 14.00
N VAL A 597 -2.76 24.65 14.63
CA VAL A 597 -2.70 26.02 14.14
C VAL A 597 -1.30 26.27 13.64
N LEU A 598 -1.20 26.59 12.36
CA LEU A 598 0.03 27.06 11.74
C LEU A 598 0.05 28.59 11.83
N GLN A 599 1.18 29.12 12.25
CA GLN A 599 1.42 30.55 12.35
C GLN A 599 2.49 30.92 11.33
N SER A 600 2.19 31.91 10.49
CA SER A 600 3.17 32.47 9.58
C SER A 600 4.29 33.18 10.36
N VAL A 601 5.54 32.96 9.98
CA VAL A 601 6.73 33.59 10.58
C VAL A 601 7.40 34.62 9.65
N ASP A 602 6.98 34.66 8.39
CA ASP A 602 7.43 35.63 7.40
C ASP A 602 6.28 36.09 6.49
N PHE A 603 6.58 37.08 5.64
CA PHE A 603 5.66 37.64 4.66
C PHE A 603 6.40 38.15 3.42
N PHE A 604 5.65 38.45 2.35
CA PHE A 604 6.16 39.08 1.13
C PHE A 604 5.90 40.59 1.17
N ALA A 605 6.96 41.40 1.12
CA ALA A 605 6.91 42.86 1.29
C ALA A 605 6.88 43.60 -0.06
N ASN A 606 6.14 44.72 -0.11
CA ASN A 606 6.10 45.66 -1.23
C ASN A 606 7.14 46.77 -1.01
N THR A 607 8.41 46.51 -1.28
CA THR A 607 9.46 47.55 -1.16
C THR A 607 10.14 47.81 -2.50
N THR A 608 9.52 48.64 -3.33
CA THR A 608 10.25 49.42 -4.36
C THR A 608 10.50 50.86 -3.93
N ALA A 609 9.94 51.30 -2.80
CA ALA A 609 10.29 52.54 -2.13
C ALA A 609 11.21 52.22 -0.95
N LEU A 610 12.52 52.34 -1.19
CA LEU A 610 13.48 52.50 -0.11
C LEU A 610 13.13 53.80 0.64
N PRO A 611 13.25 53.85 1.98
CA PRO A 611 13.22 55.11 2.72
C PRO A 611 14.16 56.12 2.04
N ALA A 612 13.74 57.38 1.89
CA ALA A 612 14.56 58.41 1.27
C ALA A 612 15.97 58.43 1.92
N GLY A 613 16.99 58.04 1.16
CA GLY A 613 18.37 57.92 1.62
C GLY A 613 19.03 56.54 1.48
N LEU A 614 18.28 55.48 1.15
CA LEU A 614 18.86 54.16 0.84
C LEU A 614 18.96 53.96 -0.67
N ASP A 615 20.17 53.69 -1.15
CA ASP A 615 20.54 53.51 -2.56
C ASP A 615 19.88 52.23 -3.14
N PRO A 616 19.43 52.19 -4.41
CA PRO A 616 18.92 50.97 -5.06
C PRO A 616 19.89 49.78 -5.00
N ASP A 617 21.18 50.06 -4.77
CA ASP A 617 22.25 49.09 -4.60
C ASP A 617 22.28 48.43 -3.20
N SER A 618 21.39 48.84 -2.28
CA SER A 618 21.24 48.26 -0.93
C SER A 618 20.35 47.00 -0.88
N LEU A 619 19.69 46.64 -1.97
CA LEU A 619 19.05 45.33 -2.13
C LEU A 619 20.12 44.22 -2.26
N PRO A 620 19.80 42.95 -1.96
CA PRO A 620 20.65 41.84 -2.41
C PRO A 620 20.89 42.02 -3.91
N PRO A 621 22.13 41.88 -4.39
CA PRO A 621 22.38 42.00 -5.81
C PRO A 621 21.49 41.02 -6.58
N ALA A 622 20.92 41.50 -7.70
CA ALA A 622 19.90 40.84 -8.51
C ALA A 622 20.38 39.55 -9.23
N ASP A 623 21.45 38.95 -8.73
CA ASP A 623 22.20 37.85 -9.36
C ASP A 623 21.98 36.50 -8.62
N SER A 624 21.57 36.52 -7.34
CA SER A 624 21.42 35.30 -6.50
C SER A 624 20.26 34.38 -6.90
N ASP A 625 19.19 34.95 -7.44
CA ASP A 625 17.99 34.25 -7.90
C ASP A 625 18.19 33.52 -9.23
N ALA A 626 19.03 34.05 -10.11
CA ALA A 626 19.38 33.39 -11.36
C ALA A 626 20.21 32.11 -11.13
N VAL A 627 21.11 32.13 -10.14
CA VAL A 627 21.90 30.95 -9.76
C VAL A 627 21.00 29.84 -9.19
N LEU A 628 20.13 30.17 -8.22
CA LEU A 628 19.19 29.20 -7.64
C LEU A 628 18.24 28.61 -8.69
N SER A 629 17.73 29.47 -9.58
CA SER A 629 16.86 29.04 -10.69
C SER A 629 17.58 28.11 -11.64
N SER A 630 18.85 28.39 -11.96
CA SER A 630 19.68 27.55 -12.83
C SER A 630 19.95 26.17 -12.22
N LEU A 631 20.14 26.08 -10.90
CA LEU A 631 20.30 24.81 -10.20
C LEU A 631 19.02 23.96 -10.21
N ILE A 632 17.87 24.60 -10.03
CA ILE A 632 16.56 23.90 -10.08
C ILE A 632 16.29 23.42 -11.51
N LEU A 633 16.44 24.31 -12.50
CA LEU A 633 16.08 24.02 -13.89
C LEU A 633 17.06 23.04 -14.56
N ASN A 634 18.38 23.26 -14.46
CA ASN A 634 19.38 22.51 -15.20
C ASN A 634 20.00 21.34 -14.41
N ALA A 635 20.00 21.40 -13.07
CA ALA A 635 20.57 20.34 -12.22
C ALA A 635 19.52 19.54 -11.43
N ASN A 636 18.22 19.80 -11.66
CA ASN A 636 17.08 19.12 -11.04
C ASN A 636 17.21 19.00 -9.51
N VAL A 637 17.58 20.10 -8.88
CA VAL A 637 17.69 20.20 -7.42
C VAL A 637 16.29 20.42 -6.82
N SER A 638 16.02 19.78 -5.68
CA SER A 638 14.76 19.94 -4.95
C SER A 638 14.46 21.41 -4.63
N PHE A 639 13.20 21.81 -4.75
CA PHE A 639 12.77 23.17 -4.40
C PHE A 639 13.13 23.55 -2.95
N PRO A 640 13.49 24.81 -2.70
CA PRO A 640 13.66 25.33 -1.35
C PRO A 640 12.44 25.14 -0.45
N ALA A 641 12.63 25.26 0.87
CA ALA A 641 11.53 25.16 1.82
C ALA A 641 10.45 26.24 1.56
N PHE A 642 9.19 25.83 1.59
CA PHE A 642 8.02 26.68 1.33
C PHE A 642 7.96 27.26 -0.09
N THR A 643 8.63 26.64 -1.07
CA THR A 643 8.44 26.93 -2.49
C THR A 643 8.18 25.63 -3.24
N PHE A 644 7.31 25.65 -4.25
CA PHE A 644 7.03 24.49 -5.10
C PHE A 644 6.60 24.95 -6.48
N ASN A 645 7.43 24.68 -7.50
CA ASN A 645 7.17 25.09 -8.88
C ASN A 645 6.92 26.61 -9.02
N ASP A 646 5.69 27.03 -9.33
CA ASP A 646 5.26 28.42 -9.45
C ASP A 646 4.63 28.99 -8.16
N LEU A 647 4.56 28.21 -7.09
CA LEU A 647 3.92 28.59 -5.82
C LEU A 647 4.95 28.96 -4.76
N ASN A 648 4.76 30.15 -4.17
CA ASN A 648 5.52 30.61 -3.02
C ASN A 648 4.65 30.71 -1.78
N PHE A 649 5.03 29.97 -0.73
CA PHE A 649 4.33 29.96 0.54
C PHE A 649 5.11 30.78 1.58
N PRO A 650 4.43 31.46 2.51
CA PRO A 650 5.08 31.97 3.70
C PRO A 650 5.61 30.79 4.55
N ALA A 651 6.71 30.98 5.26
CA ALA A 651 7.18 30.03 6.25
C ALA A 651 6.14 29.92 7.34
N MET A 652 5.86 28.67 7.69
CA MET A 652 4.93 28.32 8.73
C MET A 652 5.67 27.71 9.91
N GLN A 653 5.23 28.05 11.10
CA GLN A 653 5.61 27.40 12.34
C GLN A 653 4.37 26.85 13.03
N LEU A 654 4.49 25.66 13.62
CA LEU A 654 3.41 25.07 14.39
C LEU A 654 3.24 25.81 15.72
N GLN A 655 2.04 26.31 15.99
CA GLN A 655 1.72 27.02 17.22
C GLN A 655 1.35 26.03 18.33
N GLY A 656 2.23 25.93 19.33
CA GLY A 656 2.08 25.04 20.48
C GLY A 656 3.13 23.92 20.51
N ALA A 657 3.52 23.49 21.70
CA ALA A 657 4.42 22.36 21.84
C ALA A 657 3.71 21.07 21.41
N LEU A 658 4.20 20.42 20.34
CA LEU A 658 3.96 18.99 20.15
C LEU A 658 4.38 18.30 21.46
N PRO A 659 3.52 17.49 22.10
CA PRO A 659 3.93 16.70 23.25
C PRO A 659 5.20 15.93 22.87
N ASN A 660 6.17 15.81 23.79
CA ASN A 660 7.49 15.21 23.52
C ASN A 660 7.40 13.85 22.80
N ASP A 661 6.29 13.14 22.98
CA ASP A 661 5.96 11.95 22.23
C ASP A 661 5.94 12.13 20.70
N TYR A 662 5.32 13.18 20.17
CA TYR A 662 5.16 13.37 18.72
C TYR A 662 6.42 13.90 18.02
N ARG A 663 7.45 14.30 18.77
CA ARG A 663 8.76 14.67 18.19
C ARG A 663 9.49 13.48 17.55
N GLU A 664 9.14 12.26 17.94
CA GLU A 664 9.75 11.01 17.46
C GLU A 664 9.03 10.40 16.24
N LEU A 665 7.88 10.95 15.82
CA LEU A 665 7.10 10.43 14.70
C LEU A 665 7.45 11.17 13.40
N GLN A 666 8.21 10.49 12.53
CA GLN A 666 8.51 10.97 11.17
C GLN A 666 7.26 10.96 10.25
N ASP A 667 6.18 10.27 10.65
CA ASP A 667 4.91 10.11 9.90
C ASP A 667 3.82 11.12 10.32
N ILE A 668 4.20 12.36 10.62
CA ILE A 668 3.22 13.45 10.83
C ILE A 668 2.99 14.15 9.49
N ALA A 669 1.75 14.09 9.00
CA ALA A 669 1.29 14.83 7.85
C ALA A 669 0.29 15.89 8.29
N ILE A 670 0.61 17.16 8.06
CA ILE A 670 -0.29 18.28 8.32
C ILE A 670 -0.91 18.70 7.00
N GLU A 671 -2.22 18.56 6.90
CA GLU A 671 -2.98 19.03 5.75
C GLU A 671 -3.54 20.42 6.07
N ALA A 672 -3.15 21.42 5.29
CA ALA A 672 -3.56 22.81 5.50
C ALA A 672 -3.77 23.53 4.17
N THR A 673 -4.78 24.41 4.15
CA THR A 673 -5.02 25.31 3.01
C THR A 673 -4.26 26.61 3.26
N ILE A 674 -3.14 26.77 2.55
CA ILE A 674 -2.21 27.88 2.75
C ILE A 674 -2.32 28.85 1.58
N PRO A 675 -2.40 30.18 1.82
CA PRO A 675 -2.29 31.16 0.75
C PRO A 675 -0.88 31.15 0.17
N ALA A 676 -0.77 30.98 -1.15
CA ALA A 676 0.46 31.03 -1.91
C ALA A 676 0.44 32.21 -2.87
N LEU A 677 1.59 32.83 -3.07
CA LEU A 677 1.81 33.83 -4.11
C LEU A 677 2.21 33.12 -5.40
N ARG A 678 1.53 33.42 -6.50
CA ARG A 678 1.76 32.83 -7.82
C ARG A 678 1.91 33.92 -8.89
N PRO A 679 2.88 33.81 -9.80
CA PRO A 679 2.96 34.66 -10.98
C PRO A 679 1.98 34.23 -12.06
N ASN A 680 1.25 35.20 -12.63
CA ASN A 680 0.33 35.02 -13.73
C ASN A 680 0.81 35.80 -14.96
N MET A 681 0.98 35.07 -16.07
CA MET A 681 1.51 35.60 -17.33
C MET A 681 0.39 35.63 -18.37
N GLN A 682 0.05 36.82 -18.85
CA GLN A 682 -0.88 37.00 -19.97
C GLN A 682 -0.08 37.19 -21.25
N CYS A 683 -0.01 36.14 -22.07
CA CYS A 683 0.84 36.11 -23.26
C CYS A 683 0.03 36.15 -24.57
N ARG A 684 0.61 36.80 -25.58
CA ARG A 684 0.13 36.80 -26.97
C ARG A 684 1.23 36.32 -27.90
N LEU A 685 0.92 35.31 -28.71
CA LEU A 685 1.80 34.83 -29.80
C LEU A 685 1.62 35.70 -31.05
N TYR A 686 2.74 36.07 -31.67
CA TYR A 686 2.79 36.85 -32.90
C TYR A 686 3.13 35.94 -34.09
N PRO A 687 2.32 35.95 -35.16
CA PRO A 687 2.64 35.21 -36.38
C PRO A 687 3.80 35.86 -37.15
N GLN A 688 4.47 35.09 -38.00
CA GLN A 688 5.63 35.55 -38.80
C GLN A 688 5.32 36.77 -39.68
N SER A 689 4.06 36.96 -40.12
CA SER A 689 3.63 38.13 -40.89
C SER A 689 3.69 39.45 -40.12
N GLU A 690 3.75 39.39 -38.78
CA GLU A 690 3.79 40.56 -37.89
C GLU A 690 5.22 40.83 -37.37
N VAL A 691 6.23 40.11 -37.88
CA VAL A 691 7.64 40.21 -37.48
C VAL A 691 8.52 40.58 -38.68
N SER A 692 9.20 41.72 -38.60
CA SER A 692 10.20 42.16 -39.58
C SER A 692 11.62 41.78 -39.14
N THR A 693 12.43 41.30 -40.09
CA THR A 693 13.84 40.95 -39.87
C THR A 693 14.72 41.78 -40.81
N ASN A 694 15.80 42.35 -40.29
CA ASN A 694 16.76 43.13 -41.04
C ASN A 694 18.17 42.63 -40.70
N MET A 695 18.96 42.28 -41.71
CA MET A 695 20.27 41.67 -41.52
C MET A 695 21.38 42.56 -42.06
N THR A 696 22.38 42.82 -41.22
CA THR A 696 23.64 43.47 -41.61
C THR A 696 24.78 42.46 -41.56
N ILE A 697 25.94 42.82 -42.12
CA ILE A 697 27.14 41.95 -42.18
C ILE A 697 27.54 41.45 -40.78
N ASP A 698 27.26 42.24 -39.73
CA ASP A 698 27.70 41.96 -38.36
C ASP A 698 26.56 41.59 -37.39
N ASN A 699 25.28 41.85 -37.73
CA ASN A 699 24.16 41.67 -36.79
C ASN A 699 22.83 41.32 -37.47
N LEU A 700 22.02 40.49 -36.81
CA LEU A 700 20.61 40.24 -37.14
C LEU A 700 19.72 41.09 -36.23
N PHE A 701 18.91 41.96 -36.82
CA PHE A 701 17.93 42.78 -36.12
C PHE A 701 16.52 42.23 -36.35
N ILE A 702 15.80 41.99 -35.26
CA ILE A 702 14.41 41.49 -35.30
C ILE A 702 13.49 42.52 -34.65
N ASN A 703 12.35 42.76 -35.28
CA ASN A 703 11.40 43.78 -34.89
C ASN A 703 9.96 43.27 -35.02
N VAL A 704 9.13 43.50 -34.00
CA VAL A 704 7.75 43.02 -33.93
C VAL A 704 6.82 44.21 -34.18
N ASP A 705 6.22 44.26 -35.37
CA ASP A 705 5.48 45.45 -35.84
C ASP A 705 4.10 45.58 -35.20
N ALA A 706 3.53 44.48 -34.69
CA ALA A 706 2.21 44.43 -34.05
C ALA A 706 2.21 44.75 -32.53
N GLU A 707 3.32 45.22 -31.98
CA GLU A 707 3.40 45.66 -30.57
C GLU A 707 2.65 47.00 -30.37
N PRO A 708 1.73 47.11 -29.39
CA PRO A 708 0.69 48.14 -29.35
C PRO A 708 1.17 49.57 -29.00
N CYS A 709 2.33 49.73 -28.37
CA CYS A 709 2.87 51.04 -27.95
C CYS A 709 3.75 51.73 -29.00
N ARG A 710 3.90 51.14 -30.19
CA ARG A 710 4.79 51.65 -31.25
C ARG A 710 4.21 52.84 -32.03
N VAL A 711 3.42 53.69 -31.36
CA VAL A 711 2.73 54.83 -31.95
C VAL A 711 3.53 56.12 -31.70
N GLY A 712 4.37 56.49 -32.67
CA GLY A 712 4.68 57.90 -32.98
C GLY A 712 6.03 58.49 -32.50
N ASN A 713 6.84 58.88 -33.48
CA ASN A 713 7.69 60.09 -33.51
C ASN A 713 8.94 60.20 -32.60
N SER A 714 9.79 59.18 -32.56
CA SER A 714 11.23 59.44 -32.38
C SER A 714 12.05 58.50 -33.26
N GLY A 715 12.82 59.07 -34.19
CA GLY A 715 13.56 58.37 -35.23
C GLY A 715 14.77 57.55 -34.76
N GLN A 716 14.79 57.05 -33.52
CA GLN A 716 15.77 56.04 -33.11
C GLN A 716 15.18 54.65 -33.34
N GLN A 717 15.55 54.05 -34.48
CA GLN A 717 15.30 52.66 -34.82
C GLN A 717 16.01 51.75 -33.80
N THR A 718 15.36 51.49 -32.67
CA THR A 718 15.78 50.45 -31.73
C THR A 718 15.01 49.17 -32.09
N SER A 719 15.73 48.12 -32.48
CA SER A 719 15.14 46.82 -32.78
C SER A 719 14.74 46.10 -31.48
N ASN A 720 13.74 45.23 -31.53
CA ASN A 720 13.30 44.46 -30.36
C ASN A 720 14.37 43.46 -29.90
N ALA A 721 15.11 42.86 -30.82
CA ALA A 721 16.27 42.02 -30.53
C ALA A 721 17.39 42.21 -31.55
N GLN A 722 18.64 42.00 -31.10
CA GLN A 722 19.86 42.12 -31.92
C GLN A 722 20.80 40.93 -31.66
N PHE A 723 20.96 40.03 -32.61
CA PHE A 723 21.90 38.90 -32.49
C PHE A 723 23.22 39.22 -33.19
N PRO A 724 24.39 38.96 -32.57
CA PRO A 724 25.65 39.08 -33.27
C PRO A 724 25.74 38.03 -34.38
N ALA A 725 26.29 38.40 -35.55
CA ALA A 725 26.60 37.44 -36.61
C ALA A 725 27.68 36.46 -36.12
N ILE A 726 27.70 35.23 -36.66
CA ILE A 726 28.70 34.21 -36.32
C ILE A 726 29.80 34.21 -37.40
N PRO A 727 30.90 34.96 -37.24
CA PRO A 727 32.04 34.80 -38.14
C PRO A 727 32.75 33.46 -37.84
N GLY A 728 32.67 32.51 -38.78
CA GLY A 728 33.55 31.34 -38.82
C GLY A 728 32.99 29.99 -38.35
N ALA A 729 31.70 29.85 -38.04
CA ALA A 729 31.11 28.54 -37.73
C ALA A 729 30.67 27.80 -39.00
N SER A 730 31.19 26.60 -39.24
CA SER A 730 30.87 25.74 -40.39
C SER A 730 29.55 24.96 -40.20
N VAL A 731 28.50 25.59 -39.70
CA VAL A 731 27.22 24.93 -39.41
C VAL A 731 26.16 25.37 -40.44
N PRO A 732 25.43 24.44 -41.09
CA PRO A 732 24.47 24.77 -42.16
C PRO A 732 23.24 25.53 -41.65
N THR A 733 22.84 25.32 -40.40
CA THR A 733 21.71 25.97 -39.74
C THR A 733 22.09 26.38 -38.31
N ALA A 734 21.64 27.56 -37.87
CA ALA A 734 21.86 28.03 -36.51
C ALA A 734 20.53 28.46 -35.88
N LEU A 735 20.27 28.00 -34.66
CA LEU A 735 19.10 28.44 -33.89
C LEU A 735 19.41 29.74 -33.17
N PHE A 736 18.43 30.64 -33.09
CA PHE A 736 18.52 31.85 -32.28
C PHE A 736 17.35 31.96 -31.31
N GLY A 737 17.61 32.52 -30.14
CA GLY A 737 16.63 32.68 -29.08
C GLY A 737 17.04 33.80 -28.14
N ARG A 738 16.15 34.76 -27.89
CA ARG A 738 16.37 35.84 -26.93
C ARG A 738 15.11 36.24 -26.19
N ALA A 739 15.25 36.39 -24.88
CA ALA A 739 14.27 36.97 -23.98
C ALA A 739 14.72 38.39 -23.59
N THR A 740 13.86 39.39 -23.81
CA THR A 740 14.12 40.78 -23.44
C THR A 740 13.06 41.30 -22.47
N SER A 741 13.48 42.05 -21.46
CA SER A 741 12.57 42.75 -20.55
C SER A 741 12.35 44.20 -21.02
N ARG A 742 11.20 44.77 -20.68
CA ARG A 742 10.86 46.17 -21.02
C ARG A 742 11.81 47.19 -20.39
N ARG A 743 12.43 46.83 -19.27
CA ARG A 743 13.43 47.68 -18.61
C ARG A 743 14.73 47.73 -19.41
N ASP A 744 15.14 46.61 -20.00
CA ASP A 744 16.39 46.48 -20.75
C ASP A 744 16.27 47.03 -22.18
N ASN A 745 15.10 46.85 -22.82
CA ASN A 745 14.82 47.39 -24.13
C ASN A 745 13.54 48.23 -24.12
N ARG A 746 13.67 49.55 -24.20
CA ARG A 746 12.51 50.47 -24.22
C ARG A 746 11.69 50.41 -25.51
N ALA A 747 12.13 49.64 -26.51
CA ALA A 747 11.45 49.44 -27.79
C ALA A 747 10.25 48.47 -27.72
N GLN A 748 10.02 47.78 -26.60
CA GLN A 748 8.92 46.82 -26.41
C GLN A 748 7.85 47.35 -25.43
N CYS A 749 6.61 46.88 -25.57
CA CYS A 749 5.47 47.31 -24.75
C CYS A 749 5.09 46.26 -23.72
N SER A 750 5.13 44.99 -24.12
CA SER A 750 5.01 43.82 -23.26
C SER A 750 6.12 43.83 -22.19
N ASP A 751 5.80 43.44 -20.95
CA ASP A 751 6.79 43.38 -19.86
C ASP A 751 7.97 42.49 -20.22
N PHE A 752 7.68 41.37 -20.89
CA PHE A 752 8.66 40.45 -21.47
C PHE A 752 8.32 40.15 -22.92
N LEU A 753 9.36 40.07 -23.74
CA LEU A 753 9.28 39.69 -25.15
C LEU A 753 10.24 38.54 -25.42
N TYR A 754 9.72 37.46 -25.97
CA TYR A 754 10.46 36.24 -26.28
C TYR A 754 10.50 36.07 -27.79
N ILE A 755 11.69 35.96 -28.38
CA ILE A 755 11.88 35.83 -29.82
C ILE A 755 12.78 34.62 -30.08
N TRP A 756 12.36 33.73 -30.97
CA TRP A 756 13.15 32.55 -31.34
C TRP A 756 12.94 32.18 -32.81
N GLY A 757 13.86 31.40 -33.36
CA GLY A 757 13.79 30.97 -34.74
C GLY A 757 15.06 30.27 -35.22
N GLN A 758 15.15 30.10 -36.53
CA GLN A 758 16.27 29.45 -37.20
C GLN A 758 16.80 30.32 -38.35
N LEU A 759 18.13 30.27 -38.51
CA LEU A 759 18.89 30.92 -39.56
C LEU A 759 19.54 29.86 -40.46
N ASP A 760 19.41 30.03 -41.78
CA ASP A 760 20.08 29.20 -42.77
C ASP A 760 21.36 29.89 -43.28
N ASN A 761 22.44 29.11 -43.43
CA ASN A 761 23.76 29.57 -43.90
C ASN A 761 24.33 30.77 -43.10
N PRO A 762 24.45 30.66 -41.76
CA PRO A 762 24.85 31.74 -40.85
C PRO A 762 26.25 32.34 -41.12
N SER A 763 27.09 31.61 -41.86
CA SER A 763 28.48 31.97 -42.15
C SER A 763 28.70 32.66 -43.50
N SER A 764 27.63 32.96 -44.25
CA SER A 764 27.69 33.56 -45.59
C SER A 764 26.97 34.92 -45.63
N PRO A 765 27.36 35.87 -46.50
CA PRO A 765 26.60 37.11 -46.71
C PRO A 765 25.19 36.89 -47.28
N SER A 766 24.83 35.64 -47.60
CA SER A 766 23.50 35.19 -48.05
C SER A 766 22.68 34.51 -46.94
N SER A 767 23.01 34.76 -45.67
CA SER A 767 22.25 34.26 -44.53
C SER A 767 20.79 34.73 -44.56
N THR A 768 19.85 33.78 -44.45
CA THR A 768 18.40 34.06 -44.48
C THR A 768 17.71 33.46 -43.27
N VAL A 769 16.74 34.19 -42.71
CA VAL A 769 15.90 33.70 -41.60
C VAL A 769 14.89 32.70 -42.15
N SER A 770 15.00 31.43 -41.76
CA SER A 770 14.12 30.36 -42.23
C SER A 770 12.78 30.36 -41.49
N SER A 771 12.81 30.64 -40.19
CA SER A 771 11.64 30.71 -39.32
C SER A 771 11.87 31.72 -38.21
N VAL A 772 10.82 32.45 -37.83
CA VAL A 772 10.83 33.36 -36.69
C VAL A 772 9.46 33.35 -36.02
N SER A 773 9.48 33.28 -34.70
CA SER A 773 8.31 33.37 -33.83
C SER A 773 8.59 34.34 -32.69
N ALA A 774 7.57 35.05 -32.25
CA ALA A 774 7.67 35.97 -31.13
C ALA A 774 6.45 35.86 -30.21
N MET A 775 6.67 36.10 -28.92
CA MET A 775 5.61 36.13 -27.90
C MET A 775 5.84 37.28 -26.93
N GLY A 776 4.83 38.14 -26.78
CA GLY A 776 4.81 39.21 -25.79
C GLY A 776 3.95 38.80 -24.60
N CYS A 777 4.45 39.03 -23.38
CA CYS A 777 3.76 38.68 -22.14
C CYS A 777 3.75 39.84 -21.14
N ASN A 778 2.62 40.02 -20.47
CA ASN A 778 2.49 40.89 -19.29
C ASN A 778 2.41 40.05 -18.03
N GLU A 779 3.09 40.51 -16.98
CA GLU A 779 3.20 39.77 -15.74
C GLU A 779 2.41 40.43 -14.62
N THR A 780 1.66 39.62 -13.88
CA THR A 780 0.92 40.04 -12.69
C THR A 780 1.11 39.02 -11.57
N LEU A 781 0.90 39.43 -10.32
CA LEU A 781 0.89 38.53 -9.17
C LEU A 781 -0.53 38.28 -8.69
N GLU A 782 -0.80 37.06 -8.28
CA GLU A 782 -2.06 36.68 -7.65
C GLU A 782 -1.81 35.82 -6.41
N THR A 783 -2.68 35.97 -5.43
CA THR A 783 -2.73 35.11 -4.24
C THR A 783 -3.73 34.00 -4.49
N VAL A 784 -3.34 32.76 -4.26
CA VAL A 784 -4.19 31.57 -4.44
C VAL A 784 -4.16 30.69 -3.21
N ALA A 785 -5.31 30.14 -2.82
CA ALA A 785 -5.36 29.15 -1.75
C ALA A 785 -4.99 27.77 -2.31
N ALA A 786 -3.93 27.17 -1.76
CA ALA A 786 -3.48 25.83 -2.14
C ALA A 786 -3.61 24.86 -0.96
N LEU A 787 -4.23 23.71 -1.23
CA LEU A 787 -4.28 22.58 -0.31
C LEU A 787 -2.90 21.91 -0.32
N THR A 788 -2.19 22.01 0.80
CA THR A 788 -0.82 21.54 0.96
C THR A 788 -0.73 20.45 2.01
N THR A 789 0.13 19.46 1.76
CA THR A 789 0.49 18.45 2.74
C THR A 789 1.93 18.68 3.18
N LEU A 790 2.11 18.99 4.46
CA LEU A 790 3.40 19.27 5.08
C LEU A 790 3.83 18.06 5.90
N ARG A 791 5.07 17.58 5.70
CA ARG A 791 5.63 16.43 6.42
C ARG A 791 6.70 16.82 7.43
N GLY A 792 6.68 16.09 8.55
CA GLY A 792 7.72 16.12 9.57
C GLY A 792 7.80 17.42 10.37
N PRO A 793 8.75 17.51 11.31
CA PRO A 793 8.91 18.68 12.20
C PRO A 793 9.36 19.94 11.44
N SER A 794 10.03 19.77 10.29
CA SER A 794 10.48 20.87 9.44
C SER A 794 9.41 21.37 8.46
N LEU A 795 8.19 20.82 8.49
CA LEU A 795 7.05 21.24 7.67
C LEU A 795 7.38 21.35 6.17
N ARG A 796 8.04 20.34 5.60
CA ARG A 796 8.41 20.33 4.18
C ARG A 796 7.21 19.93 3.31
N ILE A 797 7.10 20.53 2.14
CA ILE A 797 6.09 20.15 1.14
C ILE A 797 6.47 18.80 0.55
N ASP A 798 5.54 17.84 0.56
CA ASP A 798 5.75 16.52 -0.03
C ASP A 798 5.63 16.58 -1.56
N PRO A 799 6.69 16.29 -2.34
CA PRO A 799 6.63 16.32 -3.80
C PRO A 799 5.75 15.19 -4.39
N THR A 800 5.50 14.10 -3.62
CA THR A 800 4.65 12.99 -4.08
C THR A 800 3.16 13.33 -4.04
N ILE A 801 2.77 14.33 -3.25
CA ILE A 801 1.41 14.88 -3.17
C ILE A 801 1.50 16.39 -3.46
N PRO A 802 1.60 16.79 -4.74
CA PRO A 802 1.82 18.19 -5.09
C PRO A 802 0.68 19.09 -4.59
N PRO A 803 0.99 20.32 -4.16
CA PRO A 803 -0.01 21.30 -3.74
C PRO A 803 -1.11 21.48 -4.78
N ARG A 804 -2.37 21.40 -4.35
CA ARG A 804 -3.51 21.59 -5.24
C ARG A 804 -4.09 22.98 -5.09
N VAL A 805 -3.96 23.77 -6.14
CA VAL A 805 -4.50 25.14 -6.17
C VAL A 805 -6.00 25.11 -6.45
N THR A 806 -6.77 25.91 -5.72
CA THR A 806 -8.19 26.13 -5.98
C THR A 806 -8.39 27.40 -6.80
N GLY A 807 -8.54 27.27 -8.13
CA GLY A 807 -8.54 28.41 -9.07
C GLY A 807 -9.59 29.50 -8.78
N ALA A 808 -10.71 29.16 -8.13
CA ALA A 808 -11.75 30.13 -7.74
C ALA A 808 -11.32 31.09 -6.62
N THR A 809 -10.18 30.85 -5.96
CA THR A 809 -9.66 31.69 -4.86
C THR A 809 -8.59 32.68 -5.31
N ALA A 810 -8.32 32.76 -6.61
CA ALA A 810 -7.32 33.67 -7.16
C ALA A 810 -7.74 35.13 -6.99
N THR A 811 -6.92 35.91 -6.28
CA THR A 811 -7.12 37.35 -6.11
C THR A 811 -5.88 38.12 -6.58
N PRO A 812 -6.02 39.23 -7.32
CA PRO A 812 -4.87 40.05 -7.70
C PRO A 812 -4.11 40.54 -6.48
N ASN A 813 -2.78 40.48 -6.53
CA ASN A 813 -1.91 40.94 -5.45
C ASN A 813 -1.10 42.17 -5.91
N ALA A 814 -1.08 43.22 -5.09
CA ALA A 814 -0.43 44.50 -5.39
C ALA A 814 1.05 44.58 -4.96
N VAL A 815 1.64 43.47 -4.51
CA VAL A 815 3.09 43.38 -4.24
C VAL A 815 3.87 43.75 -5.51
N ALA A 816 4.83 44.67 -5.40
CA ALA A 816 5.66 45.06 -6.53
C ALA A 816 6.50 43.89 -7.02
N LEU A 817 6.57 43.74 -8.34
CA LEU A 817 7.41 42.75 -8.99
C LEU A 817 8.89 43.18 -8.89
N PRO A 818 9.76 42.41 -8.23
CA PRO A 818 11.20 42.65 -8.27
C PRO A 818 11.74 42.53 -9.71
N VAL A 819 12.88 43.16 -9.96
CA VAL A 819 13.56 43.08 -11.27
C VAL A 819 13.99 41.64 -11.53
N LEU A 820 13.88 41.20 -12.78
CA LEU A 820 14.29 39.87 -13.24
C LEU A 820 15.36 40.02 -14.32
N GLN A 821 16.52 39.39 -14.14
CA GLN A 821 17.64 39.47 -15.09
C GLN A 821 17.98 38.09 -15.66
N TYR A 822 17.64 37.87 -16.94
CA TYR A 822 17.91 36.59 -17.61
C TYR A 822 19.37 36.38 -18.02
N SER A 823 20.14 37.47 -18.17
CA SER A 823 21.55 37.41 -18.55
C SER A 823 22.43 36.64 -17.55
N ARG A 824 21.94 36.45 -16.31
CA ARG A 824 22.66 35.79 -15.21
C ARG A 824 22.33 34.30 -15.05
N LEU A 825 21.44 33.74 -15.87
CA LEU A 825 21.18 32.30 -15.88
C LEU A 825 22.39 31.53 -16.41
N ALA A 826 22.50 30.25 -16.05
CA ALA A 826 23.57 29.40 -16.55
C ALA A 826 23.45 29.17 -18.06
N ASN A 827 24.50 29.50 -18.81
CA ASN A 827 24.57 29.33 -20.26
C ASN A 827 25.35 28.05 -20.62
N LEU A 828 24.64 26.91 -20.67
CA LEU A 828 25.25 25.58 -20.86
C LEU A 828 25.45 25.19 -22.33
N THR A 829 24.90 25.95 -23.30
CA THR A 829 24.88 25.59 -24.72
C THR A 829 25.82 26.43 -25.60
N ALA A 830 26.65 27.29 -25.00
CA ALA A 830 27.56 28.21 -25.69
C ALA A 830 28.59 27.54 -26.62
N THR A 831 28.78 26.21 -26.54
CA THR A 831 29.77 25.45 -27.32
C THR A 831 29.26 24.93 -28.67
N GLY A 832 27.99 25.17 -29.05
CA GLY A 832 27.33 24.56 -30.22
C GLY A 832 27.12 25.42 -31.48
N GLY A 833 27.61 26.67 -31.52
CA GLY A 833 27.39 27.57 -32.67
C GLY A 833 25.96 28.12 -32.82
N ASN A 834 25.09 27.91 -31.82
CA ASN A 834 23.74 28.50 -31.75
C ASN A 834 23.76 29.85 -31.03
N LEU A 835 22.85 30.76 -31.41
CA LEU A 835 22.69 32.10 -30.86
C LEU A 835 21.58 32.14 -29.80
N LEU A 836 21.67 31.27 -28.79
CA LEU A 836 20.74 31.23 -27.67
C LEU A 836 21.28 32.09 -26.53
N ASP A 837 20.42 32.97 -26.00
CA ASP A 837 20.71 33.64 -24.73
C ASP A 837 20.63 32.65 -23.55
N PRO A 838 21.03 33.04 -22.33
CA PRO A 838 21.00 32.13 -21.19
C PRO A 838 19.60 31.57 -20.86
N PHE A 839 18.53 32.32 -21.13
CA PHE A 839 17.16 31.86 -20.93
C PHE A 839 16.78 30.73 -21.89
N PHE A 840 17.03 30.91 -23.20
CA PHE A 840 16.77 29.90 -24.21
C PHE A 840 17.76 28.73 -24.14
N SER A 841 19.00 28.96 -23.70
CA SER A 841 19.92 27.88 -23.36
C SER A 841 19.30 26.98 -22.29
N ALA A 842 18.84 27.56 -21.17
CA ALA A 842 18.15 26.81 -20.11
C ALA A 842 16.85 26.14 -20.60
N LEU A 843 16.10 26.78 -21.50
CA LEU A 843 14.87 26.22 -22.07
C LEU A 843 15.10 24.96 -22.91
N THR A 844 16.30 24.78 -23.47
CA THR A 844 16.65 23.55 -24.21
C THR A 844 17.32 22.48 -23.34
N SER A 845 17.79 22.84 -22.13
CA SER A 845 18.52 21.93 -21.24
C SER A 845 17.80 21.58 -19.93
N SER A 846 16.71 22.28 -19.59
CA SER A 846 16.02 22.13 -18.29
C SER A 846 15.04 20.96 -18.19
N ASP A 847 14.47 20.74 -17.01
CA ASP A 847 13.40 19.75 -16.78
C ASP A 847 12.09 20.09 -17.53
N VAL A 848 11.91 21.35 -17.92
CA VAL A 848 10.78 21.83 -18.74
C VAL A 848 11.21 21.92 -20.22
N ALA A 849 12.28 21.22 -20.61
CA ALA A 849 12.93 21.45 -21.89
C ALA A 849 12.05 21.13 -23.10
N VAL A 850 12.22 21.98 -24.11
CA VAL A 850 11.71 21.72 -25.45
C VAL A 850 12.89 21.28 -26.33
N PRO A 851 12.71 20.27 -27.21
CA PRO A 851 13.75 19.90 -28.17
C PRO A 851 14.23 21.12 -28.95
N ALA A 852 15.54 21.34 -29.05
CA ALA A 852 16.11 22.51 -29.73
C ALA A 852 15.57 22.70 -31.17
N ALA A 853 15.30 21.60 -31.88
CA ALA A 853 14.70 21.62 -33.22
C ALA A 853 13.31 22.26 -33.28
N ALA A 854 12.54 22.24 -32.19
CA ALA A 854 11.21 22.87 -32.13
C ALA A 854 11.27 24.40 -32.16
N LEU A 855 12.43 25.01 -31.86
CA LEU A 855 12.64 26.45 -32.01
C LEU A 855 12.69 26.87 -33.49
N GLY A 856 12.98 25.94 -34.41
CA GLY A 856 13.03 26.18 -35.85
C GLY A 856 11.71 25.92 -36.58
N ASP A 857 10.70 25.37 -35.91
CA ASP A 857 9.41 25.01 -36.52
C ASP A 857 8.36 26.12 -36.28
N THR A 858 7.60 26.46 -37.33
CA THR A 858 6.56 27.51 -37.31
C THR A 858 5.14 26.96 -37.16
N GLY A 859 4.98 25.65 -36.99
CA GLY A 859 3.69 25.03 -36.70
C GLY A 859 3.00 25.66 -35.48
N LEU A 860 1.70 25.96 -35.57
CA LEU A 860 0.94 26.56 -34.46
C LEU A 860 0.94 25.68 -33.19
N ASP A 861 0.92 24.36 -33.33
CA ASP A 861 1.00 23.42 -32.19
C ASP A 861 2.41 23.40 -31.57
N THR A 862 3.47 23.43 -32.39
CA THR A 862 4.85 23.41 -31.91
C THR A 862 5.26 24.74 -31.28
N ALA A 863 4.88 25.87 -31.89
CA ALA A 863 5.05 27.19 -31.30
C ALA A 863 4.23 27.37 -30.01
N GLY A 864 3.03 26.78 -29.93
CA GLY A 864 2.22 26.74 -28.71
C GLY A 864 2.89 26.00 -27.56
N ARG A 865 3.52 24.85 -27.83
CA ARG A 865 4.30 24.12 -26.81
C ARG A 865 5.53 24.88 -26.34
N VAL A 866 6.23 25.56 -27.25
CA VAL A 866 7.35 26.43 -26.90
C VAL A 866 6.86 27.58 -26.00
N ALA A 867 5.72 28.19 -26.34
CA ALA A 867 5.11 29.24 -25.53
C ALA A 867 4.75 28.77 -24.12
N ASP A 868 4.10 27.60 -23.99
CA ASP A 868 3.75 27.02 -22.70
C ASP A 868 5.00 26.71 -21.85
N ALA A 869 6.06 26.20 -22.47
CA ALA A 869 7.33 25.93 -21.81
C ALA A 869 8.03 27.22 -21.34
N ILE A 870 8.01 28.29 -22.15
CA ILE A 870 8.52 29.62 -21.78
C ILE A 870 7.77 30.14 -20.55
N VAL A 871 6.43 30.05 -20.53
CA VAL A 871 5.62 30.49 -19.39
C VAL A 871 5.93 29.65 -18.14
N ALA A 872 6.02 28.34 -18.27
CA ALA A 872 6.35 27.46 -17.15
C ALA A 872 7.74 27.77 -16.56
N GLN A 873 8.77 27.91 -17.41
CA GLN A 873 10.13 28.26 -16.99
C GLN A 873 10.17 29.65 -16.33
N HIS A 874 9.52 30.65 -16.93
CA HIS A 874 9.40 32.00 -16.36
C HIS A 874 8.82 31.95 -14.95
N LYS A 875 7.73 31.21 -14.75
CA LYS A 875 7.06 31.12 -13.45
C LYS A 875 7.95 30.49 -12.37
N VAL A 876 8.76 29.49 -12.70
CA VAL A 876 9.73 28.89 -11.78
C VAL A 876 10.81 29.90 -11.39
N ILE A 877 11.39 30.61 -12.38
CA ILE A 877 12.42 31.62 -12.15
C ILE A 877 11.86 32.75 -11.27
N ARG A 878 10.67 33.26 -11.62
CA ARG A 878 9.98 34.30 -10.85
C ARG A 878 9.69 33.82 -9.43
N ALA A 879 9.29 32.57 -9.23
CA ALA A 879 9.05 32.05 -7.90
C ALA A 879 10.29 32.14 -7.00
N GLN A 880 11.47 31.80 -7.52
CA GLN A 880 12.74 31.91 -6.78
C GLN A 880 13.13 33.38 -6.52
N ASN A 881 12.96 34.24 -7.53
CA ASN A 881 13.19 35.67 -7.43
C ASN A 881 12.32 36.33 -6.33
N LEU A 882 11.03 35.96 -6.24
CA LEU A 882 10.14 36.42 -5.17
C LEU A 882 10.59 35.90 -3.79
N ASN A 883 10.98 34.62 -3.71
CA ASN A 883 11.42 33.99 -2.47
C ASN A 883 12.69 34.65 -1.89
N LEU A 884 13.61 35.10 -2.75
CA LEU A 884 14.88 35.71 -2.31
C LEU A 884 14.78 37.22 -2.08
N ASN A 885 14.10 37.95 -2.97
CA ASN A 885 14.21 39.42 -2.97
C ASN A 885 13.18 40.13 -2.07
N ILE A 886 11.98 39.57 -1.92
CA ILE A 886 10.86 40.25 -1.25
C ILE A 886 10.34 39.52 0.00
N ARG A 887 10.85 38.33 0.31
CA ARG A 887 10.50 37.60 1.55
C ARG A 887 11.19 38.24 2.75
N ARG A 888 10.44 38.50 3.84
CA ARG A 888 10.92 39.17 5.05
C ARG A 888 10.36 38.49 6.30
N SER A 889 11.20 38.30 7.32
CA SER A 889 10.77 37.78 8.62
C SER A 889 9.93 38.79 9.39
N LEU A 890 8.99 38.30 10.18
CA LEU A 890 8.26 39.13 11.16
C LEU A 890 9.20 39.57 12.30
N SER A 891 8.96 40.75 12.89
CA SER A 891 9.73 41.21 14.07
C SER A 891 9.50 40.28 15.27
N ALA A 892 10.38 40.31 16.28
CA ALA A 892 10.26 39.50 17.50
C ALA A 892 8.94 39.75 18.29
N GLN A 893 8.30 40.90 18.06
CA GLN A 893 7.01 41.27 18.63
C GLN A 893 5.81 40.85 17.75
N GLY A 894 6.07 40.21 16.61
CA GLY A 894 5.05 39.76 15.66
C GLY A 894 4.48 40.85 14.76
N ASN A 895 5.04 42.07 14.81
CA ASN A 895 4.59 43.22 14.04
C ASN A 895 5.39 43.33 12.73
N PHE A 896 4.76 43.86 11.68
CA PHE A 896 5.46 44.23 10.44
C PHE A 896 6.47 45.35 10.75
N PRO A 897 7.75 45.21 10.36
CA PRO A 897 8.74 46.25 10.62
C PRO A 897 8.33 47.56 9.92
N PHE A 898 8.44 48.68 10.63
CA PHE A 898 8.23 50.02 10.09
C PHE A 898 9.51 50.51 9.43
N ALA A 899 9.40 51.19 8.28
CA ALA A 899 10.51 52.01 7.80
C ALA A 899 10.77 53.13 8.84
N GLY A 900 12.03 53.44 9.15
CA GLY A 900 12.44 54.37 10.24
C GLY A 900 11.86 55.80 10.16
N ASN A 901 11.13 56.11 9.11
CA ASN A 901 10.41 57.35 8.80
C ASN A 901 8.88 57.24 8.99
N GLY A 902 8.36 56.18 9.63
CA GLY A 902 6.94 56.06 9.99
C GLY A 902 6.01 55.68 8.84
N VAL A 903 6.57 55.28 7.68
CA VAL A 903 5.80 54.76 6.54
C VAL A 903 5.57 53.27 6.72
N THR A 904 4.32 52.83 6.69
CA THR A 904 3.94 51.41 6.67
C THR A 904 4.42 50.77 5.37
N ILE A 905 5.25 49.72 5.48
CA ILE A 905 5.62 48.91 4.32
C ILE A 905 4.34 48.25 3.81
N GLY A 906 3.96 48.52 2.56
CA GLY A 906 2.79 47.89 1.95
C GLY A 906 2.95 46.38 1.99
N THR A 907 2.08 45.69 2.72
CA THR A 907 1.99 44.23 2.70
C THR A 907 0.97 43.82 1.65
N GLY A 908 1.10 42.63 1.05
CA GLY A 908 0.07 42.05 0.18
C GLY A 908 -1.25 41.67 0.91
N GLY A 909 -1.51 42.26 2.08
CA GLY A 909 -2.66 42.08 2.96
C GLY A 909 -2.76 43.24 3.97
N ASP A 910 -3.91 43.40 4.64
CA ASP A 910 -4.16 44.49 5.61
C ASP A 910 -3.11 44.54 6.73
N THR A 911 -2.41 45.66 6.86
CA THR A 911 -1.40 45.93 7.91
C THR A 911 -1.98 45.97 9.33
N ALA A 912 -3.32 45.99 9.45
CA ALA A 912 -4.05 45.95 10.71
C ALA A 912 -4.47 44.53 11.14
N ALA A 913 -4.26 43.50 10.31
CA ALA A 913 -4.65 42.13 10.62
C ALA A 913 -3.58 41.41 11.45
N ALA A 914 -4.02 40.73 12.52
CA ALA A 914 -3.18 39.83 13.30
C ALA A 914 -2.53 38.77 12.39
N GLN A 915 -1.33 38.31 12.77
CA GLN A 915 -0.55 37.28 12.05
C GLN A 915 -1.45 36.20 11.43
N PRO A 916 -1.34 35.91 10.12
CA PRO A 916 -2.19 34.92 9.48
C PRO A 916 -1.98 33.56 10.15
N ARG A 917 -3.02 33.13 10.87
CA ARG A 917 -3.14 31.80 11.48
C ARG A 917 -3.92 30.93 10.52
N VAL A 918 -3.30 29.85 10.07
CA VAL A 918 -3.93 28.86 9.20
C VAL A 918 -4.32 27.66 10.05
N ALA A 919 -5.61 27.30 10.00
CA ALA A 919 -6.07 26.04 10.56
C ALA A 919 -5.55 24.89 9.69
N GLY A 920 -4.77 24.01 10.29
CA GLY A 920 -4.32 22.76 9.70
C GLY A 920 -4.93 21.57 10.43
N VAL A 921 -5.05 20.45 9.75
CA VAL A 921 -5.39 19.17 10.37
C VAL A 921 -4.12 18.35 10.44
N LEU A 922 -3.61 18.17 11.66
CA LEU A 922 -2.50 17.27 11.93
C LEU A 922 -3.04 15.84 11.92
N ARG A 923 -2.56 15.04 10.97
CA ARG A 923 -2.80 13.60 10.92
C ARG A 923 -1.55 12.89 11.38
N SER A 924 -1.69 12.09 12.43
CA SER A 924 -0.59 11.25 12.93
C SER A 924 -1.09 9.83 13.20
N VAL A 925 -0.20 8.86 13.05
CA VAL A 925 -0.46 7.49 13.53
C VAL A 925 -0.40 7.52 15.05
N ASN A 926 -1.50 7.14 15.71
CA ASN A 926 -1.60 7.19 17.16
C ASN A 926 -0.54 6.30 17.84
N LYS A 927 0.31 6.87 18.72
CA LYS A 927 1.36 6.16 19.48
C LYS A 927 0.86 4.97 20.31
N SER A 928 -0.41 4.96 20.69
CA SER A 928 -0.96 3.87 21.52
C SER A 928 -1.05 2.52 20.79
N GLY A 929 -0.73 2.45 19.49
CA GLY A 929 -1.00 1.26 18.70
C GLY A 929 -2.50 0.95 18.63
N ALA A 930 -3.37 1.90 19.00
CA ALA A 930 -4.80 1.73 18.98
C ALA A 930 -5.25 1.47 17.54
N ARG A 931 -5.55 0.19 17.27
CA ARG A 931 -6.16 -0.24 16.02
C ARG A 931 -7.66 -0.18 16.18
N ARG A 932 -8.40 0.11 15.12
CA ARG A 932 -9.84 -0.11 15.08
C ARG A 932 -10.12 -1.36 14.28
N LEU A 933 -11.16 -2.07 14.69
CA LEU A 933 -11.66 -3.23 13.97
C LEU A 933 -12.61 -2.77 12.90
N GLU A 934 -12.23 -3.00 11.66
CA GLU A 934 -13.08 -2.81 10.51
C GLU A 934 -13.62 -4.18 10.07
N VAL A 935 -14.90 -4.21 9.70
CA VAL A 935 -15.47 -5.37 9.03
C VAL A 935 -15.06 -5.30 7.57
N ASP A 936 -14.30 -6.28 7.08
CA ASP A 936 -13.90 -6.33 5.68
C ASP A 936 -15.15 -6.45 4.80
N GLU A 937 -15.30 -5.51 3.87
CA GLU A 937 -16.42 -5.46 2.94
C GLU A 937 -16.48 -6.71 2.07
N ILE A 938 -15.34 -7.16 1.56
CA ILE A 938 -15.29 -8.30 0.63
C ILE A 938 -15.66 -9.57 1.38
N ALA A 939 -15.02 -9.84 2.52
CA ALA A 939 -15.33 -10.99 3.35
C ALA A 939 -16.79 -10.98 3.83
N ALA A 940 -17.32 -9.84 4.28
CA ALA A 940 -18.70 -9.73 4.74
C ALA A 940 -19.71 -9.99 3.62
N ARG A 941 -19.48 -9.47 2.40
CA ARG A 941 -20.34 -9.70 1.24
C ARG A 941 -20.33 -11.16 0.80
N VAL A 942 -19.15 -11.79 0.76
CA VAL A 942 -19.03 -13.23 0.46
C VAL A 942 -19.75 -14.08 1.50
N LEU A 943 -19.56 -13.77 2.80
CA LEU A 943 -20.22 -14.49 3.89
C LEU A 943 -21.75 -14.32 3.84
N GLN A 944 -22.25 -13.10 3.58
CA GLN A 944 -23.68 -12.82 3.38
C GLN A 944 -24.24 -13.62 2.19
N ALA A 945 -23.51 -13.71 1.07
CA ALA A 945 -23.97 -14.46 -0.10
C ALA A 945 -24.09 -15.96 0.21
N ILE A 946 -23.10 -16.56 0.87
CA ILE A 946 -23.14 -17.98 1.25
C ILE A 946 -24.26 -18.24 2.27
N LEU A 947 -24.41 -17.38 3.29
CA LEU A 947 -25.51 -17.46 4.26
C LEU A 947 -26.87 -17.30 3.57
N GLY A 948 -26.98 -16.44 2.55
CA GLY A 948 -28.17 -16.27 1.73
C GLY A 948 -28.55 -17.54 0.97
N ILE A 949 -27.59 -18.25 0.38
CA ILE A 949 -27.81 -19.56 -0.26
C ILE A 949 -28.31 -20.59 0.76
N VAL A 950 -27.70 -20.63 1.95
CA VAL A 950 -28.11 -21.54 3.04
C VAL A 950 -29.52 -21.21 3.53
N LEU A 951 -29.84 -19.93 3.72
CA LEU A 951 -31.16 -19.44 4.11
C LEU A 951 -32.22 -19.81 3.06
N LEU A 952 -31.95 -19.57 1.77
CA LEU A 952 -32.84 -19.93 0.68
C LEU A 952 -33.09 -21.44 0.65
N GLY A 953 -32.04 -22.25 0.79
CA GLY A 953 -32.18 -23.70 0.91
C GLY A 953 -33.03 -24.15 2.10
N CYS A 954 -32.93 -23.45 3.24
CA CYS A 954 -33.78 -23.72 4.41
C CYS A 954 -35.25 -23.36 4.16
N ILE A 955 -35.52 -22.22 3.53
CA ILE A 955 -36.87 -21.78 3.17
C ILE A 955 -37.50 -22.76 2.20
N VAL A 956 -36.79 -23.14 1.13
CA VAL A 956 -37.30 -24.13 0.16
C VAL A 956 -37.52 -25.48 0.85
N GLY A 957 -36.60 -25.91 1.72
CA GLY A 957 -36.76 -27.14 2.50
C GLY A 957 -37.95 -27.12 3.47
N LEU A 958 -38.29 -25.95 4.03
CA LEU A 958 -39.47 -25.74 4.87
C LEU A 958 -40.75 -25.81 4.03
N VAL A 959 -40.79 -25.10 2.90
CA VAL A 959 -41.92 -25.09 1.96
C VAL A 959 -42.22 -26.51 1.46
N LEU A 960 -41.19 -27.27 1.07
CA LEU A 960 -41.37 -28.67 0.65
C LEU A 960 -41.93 -29.56 1.77
N ALA A 961 -41.54 -29.32 3.02
CA ALA A 961 -42.09 -30.08 4.16
C ALA A 961 -43.56 -29.72 4.46
N ILE A 962 -43.95 -28.46 4.20
CA ILE A 962 -45.34 -27.99 4.37
C ILE A 962 -46.24 -28.55 3.27
N ILE A 963 -45.80 -28.54 2.00
CA ILE A 963 -46.59 -28.94 0.81
C ILE A 963 -46.97 -30.45 0.80
N GLY A 964 -46.49 -31.26 1.74
CA GLY A 964 -47.10 -32.56 2.08
C GLY A 964 -46.92 -33.71 1.07
N GLY A 965 -46.58 -33.44 -0.19
CA GLY A 965 -46.36 -34.45 -1.24
C GLY A 965 -44.91 -34.61 -1.73
N LEU A 966 -44.03 -33.61 -1.52
CA LEU A 966 -42.65 -33.59 -2.03
C LEU A 966 -41.58 -33.57 -0.92
N GLY A 967 -41.98 -33.37 0.34
CA GLY A 967 -41.11 -33.27 1.51
C GLY A 967 -41.20 -34.47 2.44
N ILE A 968 -40.06 -34.86 3.04
CA ILE A 968 -40.01 -35.91 4.06
C ILE A 968 -40.64 -35.39 5.37
N ARG A 969 -41.96 -35.56 5.53
CA ARG A 969 -42.68 -35.34 6.80
C ARG A 969 -42.44 -36.53 7.74
N GLY A 970 -41.47 -36.44 8.65
CA GLY A 970 -41.13 -37.55 9.56
C GLY A 970 -42.21 -38.04 10.55
N GLU A 971 -43.48 -37.65 10.46
CA GLU A 971 -44.57 -38.28 11.26
C GLU A 971 -45.23 -39.40 10.46
N GLY A 972 -45.37 -40.56 11.09
CA GLY A 972 -46.16 -41.69 10.56
C GLY A 972 -45.59 -42.35 9.30
N MET A 973 -44.31 -42.11 8.96
CA MET A 973 -43.67 -42.72 7.78
C MET A 973 -43.13 -44.13 8.06
N VAL A 974 -42.49 -44.31 9.22
CA VAL A 974 -41.93 -45.59 9.69
C VAL A 974 -42.15 -45.64 11.20
N PRO A 975 -42.49 -46.80 11.79
CA PRO A 975 -42.67 -46.97 13.24
C PRO A 975 -41.40 -46.72 14.06
N ARG A 976 -40.22 -46.65 13.42
CA ARG A 976 -38.90 -46.51 14.08
C ARG A 976 -37.83 -45.94 13.14
N GLN A 977 -36.62 -45.69 13.65
CA GLN A 977 -35.47 -45.30 12.84
C GLN A 977 -34.93 -46.50 12.04
N GLY A 978 -34.98 -46.45 10.69
CA GLY A 978 -34.47 -47.50 9.79
C GLY A 978 -32.94 -47.54 9.67
N ARG A 979 -32.21 -47.51 10.79
CA ARG A 979 -30.72 -47.47 10.80
C ARG A 979 -30.08 -48.72 11.38
N SER A 980 -30.78 -49.49 12.21
CA SER A 980 -30.26 -50.71 12.80
C SER A 980 -30.62 -51.92 11.96
N ILE A 981 -29.76 -52.94 11.94
CA ILE A 981 -30.03 -54.21 11.23
C ILE A 981 -31.35 -54.82 11.72
N ALA A 982 -31.59 -54.85 13.04
CA ALA A 982 -32.83 -55.33 13.63
C ALA A 982 -34.06 -54.54 13.17
N SER A 983 -33.96 -53.21 13.03
CA SER A 983 -35.08 -52.38 12.58
C SER A 983 -35.51 -52.69 11.14
N ILE A 984 -34.55 -52.93 10.24
CA ILE A 984 -34.81 -53.29 8.84
C ILE A 984 -35.25 -54.74 8.76
N ALA A 985 -34.61 -55.65 9.52
CA ALA A 985 -34.96 -57.06 9.59
C ALA A 985 -36.40 -57.28 10.04
N ALA A 986 -36.87 -56.58 11.07
CA ALA A 986 -38.25 -56.67 11.52
C ALA A 986 -39.27 -56.10 10.50
N LEU A 987 -38.89 -55.11 9.68
CA LEU A 987 -39.75 -54.62 8.57
C LEU A 987 -39.82 -55.62 7.41
N LEU A 988 -38.75 -56.37 7.18
CA LEU A 988 -38.66 -57.39 6.13
C LEU A 988 -39.31 -58.71 6.57
N ALA A 989 -39.19 -59.08 7.85
CA ALA A 989 -39.75 -60.31 8.43
C ALA A 989 -41.28 -60.36 8.35
N ASP A 990 -41.93 -59.21 8.55
CA ASP A 990 -43.39 -59.03 8.42
C ASP A 990 -43.79 -58.56 7.01
N GLY A 991 -42.85 -58.63 6.06
CA GLY A 991 -43.04 -58.28 4.65
C GLY A 991 -43.05 -59.50 3.73
N ASN A 992 -43.09 -59.26 2.41
CA ASN A 992 -43.08 -60.33 1.40
C ASN A 992 -41.86 -60.35 0.48
N VAL A 993 -40.89 -59.46 0.70
CA VAL A 993 -39.71 -59.28 -0.16
C VAL A 993 -38.89 -60.57 -0.29
N PHE A 994 -38.74 -61.33 0.81
CA PHE A 994 -37.97 -62.58 0.81
C PHE A 994 -38.53 -63.65 -0.14
N GLY A 995 -39.84 -63.63 -0.44
CA GLY A 995 -40.47 -64.59 -1.34
C GLY A 995 -40.10 -64.42 -2.83
N PHE A 996 -39.51 -63.28 -3.19
CA PHE A 996 -39.09 -62.94 -4.55
C PHE A 996 -37.59 -63.08 -4.78
N LEU A 997 -36.80 -63.28 -3.72
CA LEU A 997 -35.36 -63.46 -3.82
C LEU A 997 -35.02 -64.89 -4.29
N GLY A 998 -34.15 -65.01 -5.30
CA GLY A 998 -33.58 -66.28 -5.73
C GLY A 998 -32.71 -66.95 -4.66
N ARG A 999 -32.39 -68.24 -4.86
CA ARG A 999 -31.42 -68.95 -3.99
C ARG A 999 -30.03 -68.34 -4.16
N GLY A 1000 -29.37 -67.99 -3.06
CA GLY A 1000 -28.02 -67.41 -3.10
C GLY A 1000 -27.97 -65.95 -3.56
N ALA A 1001 -29.06 -65.20 -3.39
CA ALA A 1001 -29.15 -63.79 -3.77
C ALA A 1001 -28.06 -62.90 -3.16
N GLU A 1002 -27.48 -63.30 -2.03
CA GLU A 1002 -26.34 -62.63 -1.40
C GLU A 1002 -25.07 -62.59 -2.28
N TRP A 1003 -24.90 -63.52 -3.22
CA TRP A 1003 -23.73 -63.62 -4.11
C TRP A 1003 -24.03 -63.21 -5.56
N MET A 1004 -25.28 -62.90 -5.90
CA MET A 1004 -25.69 -62.50 -7.25
C MET A 1004 -25.24 -61.07 -7.57
N LYS A 1005 -25.18 -60.70 -8.86
CA LYS A 1005 -24.94 -59.31 -9.28
C LYS A 1005 -26.22 -58.48 -9.15
N GLN A 1006 -26.10 -57.15 -9.01
CA GLN A 1006 -27.26 -56.28 -8.76
C GLN A 1006 -28.29 -56.40 -9.89
N GLU A 1007 -27.84 -56.41 -11.14
CA GLU A 1007 -28.70 -56.55 -12.32
C GLU A 1007 -29.51 -57.86 -12.33
N GLU A 1008 -28.95 -58.95 -11.82
CA GLU A 1008 -29.61 -60.26 -11.73
C GLU A 1008 -30.70 -60.26 -10.66
N ILE A 1009 -30.44 -59.64 -9.50
CA ILE A 1009 -31.46 -59.46 -8.45
C ILE A 1009 -32.57 -58.54 -8.95
N GLU A 1010 -32.23 -57.45 -9.65
CA GLU A 1010 -33.22 -56.57 -10.26
C GLU A 1010 -34.07 -57.30 -11.32
N ALA A 1011 -33.52 -58.32 -11.98
CA ALA A 1011 -34.25 -59.19 -12.90
C ALA A 1011 -35.21 -60.15 -12.20
N ASP A 1012 -34.87 -60.64 -10.99
CA ASP A 1012 -35.77 -61.48 -10.18
C ASP A 1012 -37.06 -60.72 -9.78
N PHE A 1013 -36.99 -59.39 -9.65
CA PHE A 1013 -38.15 -58.52 -9.41
C PHE A 1013 -38.87 -58.07 -10.70
N LYS A 1014 -38.50 -58.58 -11.89
CA LYS A 1014 -39.18 -58.30 -13.17
C LYS A 1014 -39.95 -59.54 -13.63
N ASP A 1015 -41.23 -59.66 -13.22
CA ASP A 1015 -42.05 -60.82 -13.58
C ASP A 1015 -42.73 -60.61 -14.95
N GLY A 1016 -42.08 -61.06 -16.04
CA GLY A 1016 -42.68 -61.09 -17.39
C GLY A 1016 -42.82 -59.73 -18.08
N GLY A 1017 -41.99 -58.75 -17.74
CA GLY A 1017 -41.96 -57.42 -18.38
C GLY A 1017 -42.74 -56.31 -17.66
N LEU A 1018 -43.50 -56.62 -16.60
CA LEU A 1018 -44.08 -55.60 -15.72
C LEU A 1018 -43.12 -55.26 -14.56
N VAL A 1019 -42.85 -53.97 -14.37
CA VAL A 1019 -42.09 -53.44 -13.22
C VAL A 1019 -42.95 -53.58 -11.98
N VAL A 1020 -42.42 -54.25 -10.94
CA VAL A 1020 -43.13 -54.46 -9.69
C VAL A 1020 -42.82 -53.28 -8.75
N GLY A 1021 -43.86 -52.71 -8.14
CA GLY A 1021 -43.72 -51.58 -7.21
C GLY A 1021 -43.40 -52.06 -5.80
N PHE A 1022 -42.82 -51.19 -4.98
CA PHE A 1022 -42.60 -51.44 -3.55
C PHE A 1022 -43.42 -50.47 -2.70
N GLY A 1023 -44.05 -50.98 -1.64
CA GLY A 1023 -44.89 -50.24 -0.73
C GLY A 1023 -44.59 -50.59 0.73
N LEU A 1024 -44.83 -49.65 1.64
CA LEU A 1024 -44.77 -49.87 3.09
C LEU A 1024 -46.16 -49.58 3.69
N GLY A 1025 -46.75 -50.53 4.42
CA GLY A 1025 -48.10 -50.36 4.96
C GLY A 1025 -48.61 -51.53 5.79
N TRP A 1026 -49.82 -51.35 6.33
CA TRP A 1026 -50.55 -52.33 7.12
C TRP A 1026 -51.40 -53.25 6.21
N GLU A 1027 -51.41 -54.56 6.47
CA GLU A 1027 -52.39 -55.48 5.87
C GLU A 1027 -52.91 -56.50 6.89
N VAL A 1028 -54.09 -57.07 6.60
CA VAL A 1028 -54.75 -58.09 7.42
C VAL A 1028 -54.07 -59.46 7.24
N VAL A 1029 -53.64 -60.07 8.34
CA VAL A 1029 -53.08 -61.42 8.36
C VAL A 1029 -54.21 -62.44 8.17
N ARG A 1030 -54.18 -63.24 7.10
CA ARG A 1030 -55.13 -64.36 6.89
C ARG A 1030 -54.50 -65.69 7.25
N ALA A 1031 -54.97 -66.34 8.32
CA ALA A 1031 -54.57 -67.70 8.68
C ALA A 1031 -54.99 -68.72 7.61
N ARG A 1032 -54.09 -69.63 7.22
CA ARG A 1032 -54.39 -70.73 6.28
C ARG A 1032 -55.22 -71.79 7.02
N ARG A 1033 -56.43 -72.10 6.53
CA ARG A 1033 -57.20 -73.27 7.00
C ARG A 1033 -56.37 -74.55 6.82
N ARG A 1034 -55.84 -75.12 7.90
CA ARG A 1034 -55.52 -76.55 7.93
C ARG A 1034 -56.85 -77.29 8.03
N GLY A 1035 -57.09 -78.20 7.09
CA GLY A 1035 -58.26 -79.06 7.13
C GLY A 1035 -58.18 -79.98 8.34
N ASP A 1036 -59.02 -79.72 9.33
CA ASP A 1036 -59.80 -80.76 9.98
C ASP A 1036 -61.08 -80.16 10.55
N GLY A 1037 -62.18 -80.89 10.38
CA GLY A 1037 -63.54 -80.36 10.51
C GLY A 1037 -63.92 -80.02 11.95
N VAL A 1038 -64.09 -78.74 12.24
CA VAL A 1038 -64.89 -78.27 13.37
C VAL A 1038 -65.84 -77.16 12.91
N ARG A 1039 -67.11 -77.35 13.26
CA ARG A 1039 -68.28 -76.58 12.84
C ARG A 1039 -68.18 -75.11 13.24
N ARG A 1040 -68.63 -74.23 12.34
CA ARG A 1040 -68.99 -72.84 12.60
C ARG A 1040 -69.96 -72.75 13.79
N TYR A 1041 -69.62 -71.92 14.76
CA TYR A 1041 -70.60 -71.25 15.62
C TYR A 1041 -70.21 -69.78 15.77
N GLY A 1042 -71.20 -68.90 15.60
CA GLY A 1042 -71.25 -67.56 16.18
C GLY A 1042 -70.36 -66.49 15.56
N SER A 1043 -70.93 -65.69 14.66
CA SER A 1043 -70.62 -64.26 14.61
C SER A 1043 -71.09 -63.64 15.92
N ASP A 1044 -70.17 -63.09 16.71
CA ASP A 1044 -70.36 -61.97 17.64
C ASP A 1044 -69.19 -61.97 18.63
N LEU A 1045 -68.10 -61.33 18.21
CA LEU A 1045 -67.08 -60.69 19.03
C LEU A 1045 -66.17 -59.97 18.02
N LEU A 1046 -66.20 -58.64 18.01
CA LEU A 1046 -65.20 -57.80 17.35
C LEU A 1046 -63.83 -58.08 17.99
N GLY A 1047 -63.16 -59.14 17.55
CA GLY A 1047 -61.75 -59.36 17.83
C GLY A 1047 -60.92 -58.61 16.80
N ASP A 1048 -59.99 -57.78 17.27
CA ASP A 1048 -59.02 -57.04 16.45
C ASP A 1048 -58.49 -57.90 15.30
N GLU A 1049 -58.70 -57.46 14.05
CA GLU A 1049 -58.00 -58.08 12.91
C GLU A 1049 -56.50 -57.88 13.13
N GLU A 1050 -55.74 -58.99 13.23
CA GLU A 1050 -54.28 -58.92 13.34
C GLU A 1050 -53.69 -58.27 12.08
N LEU A 1051 -53.29 -57.01 12.20
CA LEU A 1051 -52.62 -56.23 11.15
C LEU A 1051 -51.09 -56.38 11.26
N GLU A 1052 -50.44 -56.77 10.16
CA GLU A 1052 -48.98 -56.77 10.02
C GLU A 1052 -48.49 -55.51 9.30
N PHE A 1053 -47.38 -54.93 9.77
CA PHE A 1053 -46.73 -53.78 9.12
C PHE A 1053 -45.36 -54.18 8.59
N GLY A 1054 -45.18 -54.14 7.27
CA GLY A 1054 -43.95 -54.60 6.64
C GLY A 1054 -43.72 -54.04 5.25
N LEU A 1055 -42.53 -54.32 4.71
CA LEU A 1055 -42.16 -53.94 3.34
C LEU A 1055 -42.75 -54.93 2.34
N LYS A 1056 -43.49 -54.42 1.35
CA LYS A 1056 -44.25 -55.24 0.42
C LYS A 1056 -43.93 -54.91 -1.04
N VAL A 1057 -43.94 -55.96 -1.85
CA VAL A 1057 -43.87 -55.96 -3.30
C VAL A 1057 -45.30 -55.89 -3.82
N VAL A 1058 -45.69 -54.75 -4.40
CA VAL A 1058 -47.04 -54.42 -4.89
C VAL A 1058 -47.17 -54.88 -6.34
N ARG A 1059 -48.10 -55.81 -6.60
CA ARG A 1059 -48.42 -56.35 -7.94
C ARG A 1059 -49.83 -55.94 -8.36
N ALA A 1060 -50.04 -55.67 -9.65
CA ALA A 1060 -51.38 -55.62 -10.23
C ALA A 1060 -51.97 -57.05 -10.30
N GLY A 1061 -52.64 -57.47 -9.22
CA GLY A 1061 -53.22 -58.82 -9.07
C GLY A 1061 -52.89 -59.40 -7.71
N GLY A 1062 -53.88 -59.41 -6.81
CA GLY A 1062 -53.73 -59.64 -5.37
C GLY A 1062 -52.85 -60.82 -4.99
N TRP A 1063 -51.90 -60.56 -4.10
CA TRP A 1063 -51.04 -61.58 -3.50
C TRP A 1063 -51.77 -62.18 -2.28
N GLN A 1064 -51.98 -63.49 -2.29
CA GLN A 1064 -52.55 -64.25 -1.15
C GLN A 1064 -51.39 -64.81 -0.31
N GLY A 1065 -50.93 -64.02 0.67
CA GLY A 1065 -49.89 -64.42 1.61
C GLY A 1065 -50.42 -65.43 2.64
N GLY A 1066 -49.80 -66.62 2.72
CA GLY A 1066 -50.04 -67.59 3.78
C GLY A 1066 -48.92 -67.55 4.84
N VAL A 1067 -49.23 -68.03 6.05
CA VAL A 1067 -48.43 -68.02 7.28
C VAL A 1067 -46.98 -68.56 7.14
N GLU A 1068 -46.66 -69.34 6.10
CA GLU A 1068 -45.36 -69.99 5.89
C GLU A 1068 -44.47 -69.32 4.80
N VAL A 1069 -44.99 -68.34 4.06
CA VAL A 1069 -44.31 -67.79 2.87
C VAL A 1069 -43.27 -66.71 3.24
N GLY A 1070 -43.46 -66.00 4.37
CA GLY A 1070 -42.56 -64.94 4.85
C GLY A 1070 -41.17 -65.41 5.32
N LEU A 1071 -40.96 -66.73 5.50
CA LEU A 1071 -39.69 -67.33 5.95
C LEU A 1071 -39.00 -68.18 4.86
N GLY A 1072 -39.40 -68.02 3.59
CA GLY A 1072 -38.70 -68.61 2.45
C GLY A 1072 -38.77 -70.14 2.37
N THR A 1073 -39.92 -70.74 2.68
CA THR A 1073 -40.10 -72.20 2.51
C THR A 1073 -40.47 -72.61 1.08
N MET A 1074 -40.83 -71.67 0.20
CA MET A 1074 -41.01 -71.92 -1.24
C MET A 1074 -40.46 -70.77 -2.07
N ALA A 1075 -39.17 -70.84 -2.45
CA ALA A 1075 -38.67 -70.05 -3.57
C ALA A 1075 -39.49 -70.43 -4.82
N ARG A 1076 -40.22 -69.47 -5.40
CA ARG A 1076 -40.92 -69.70 -6.66
C ARG A 1076 -39.87 -69.82 -7.76
N VAL A 1077 -39.75 -70.98 -8.39
CA VAL A 1077 -39.01 -71.12 -9.65
C VAL A 1077 -39.69 -70.21 -10.66
N THR A 1078 -39.07 -69.07 -10.99
CA THR A 1078 -39.59 -68.13 -11.99
C THR A 1078 -39.65 -68.80 -13.37
N ARG A 1079 -40.49 -68.30 -14.28
CA ARG A 1079 -40.61 -68.89 -15.64
C ARG A 1079 -39.25 -68.90 -16.38
N GLY A 1080 -38.36 -67.95 -16.09
CA GLY A 1080 -36.98 -67.95 -16.59
C GLY A 1080 -36.13 -69.11 -16.05
N GLN A 1081 -36.30 -69.47 -14.77
CA GLN A 1081 -35.61 -70.62 -14.16
C GLN A 1081 -36.18 -71.98 -14.62
N ARG A 1082 -37.43 -72.04 -15.10
CA ARG A 1082 -37.97 -73.27 -15.74
C ARG A 1082 -37.28 -73.61 -17.07
N GLY A 1083 -36.66 -72.63 -17.74
CA GLY A 1083 -35.87 -72.87 -18.96
C GLY A 1083 -34.53 -73.57 -18.70
N PHE A 1084 -33.92 -73.33 -17.53
CA PHE A 1084 -32.61 -73.87 -17.17
C PHE A 1084 -32.64 -75.35 -16.72
N VAL A 1085 -33.79 -75.86 -16.28
CA VAL A 1085 -33.93 -77.25 -15.81
C VAL A 1085 -34.17 -78.24 -16.96
N ARG A 1086 -34.42 -77.76 -18.19
CA ARG A 1086 -34.67 -78.63 -19.37
C ARG A 1086 -33.43 -78.96 -20.20
N THR A 1087 -32.24 -78.45 -19.88
CA THR A 1087 -31.01 -78.64 -20.68
C THR A 1087 -29.84 -79.28 -19.93
N ARG A 1088 -30.10 -80.00 -18.84
CA ARG A 1088 -29.17 -80.99 -18.28
C ARG A 1088 -29.94 -82.22 -17.79
N SER A 1089 -30.32 -83.06 -18.74
CA SER A 1089 -30.46 -84.51 -18.58
C SER A 1089 -29.59 -85.16 -19.63
#